data_AF-A0A1A8ZW55-F1
#
_entry.id   AF-A0A1A8ZW55-F1
#
_cell.length_a   1.000
_cell.length_b   1.000
_cell.length_c   1.000
_cell.angle_alpha   90.00
_cell.angle_beta   90.00
_cell.angle_gamma   90.00
#
_symmetry.space_group_name_H-M   'P 1'
#
loop_
_entity.id
_entity.type
_entity.pdbx_description
1 polymer ?
#
loop_
_entity_poly.entity_id
_entity_poly.type
_entity_poly.pdbx_seq_one_letter_code
_entity_poly.pdbx_strand_id
1 'polypeptide(L)'
;MSNYNASHTSERFRENDENTAVDINRKNINYRSRNRNAIASAHHTHTNGNYYKKNIFSDKLKVRQKAVTQSISKTDASNNRTTLIKLKNVENVNITKGNATSNMEVKDEIPGETTTENRQFNESDTIEQKRKEIQELANLCIEKNLSVTSENIQIVRKLKEKRMLEEQISKNENIKNLQEKRRILEEIEYHEWADREKRIKELQEKKMKLLKRVIVQRDTEKADKIFYEVEKIVQKRDKNKDKIIENFEKEKARDIRNLFIERKNHMKTIFNEITDIVDDMNDYTSNYNIQLERNGVVPNKIDERTSHKIDNLINENHIIQLNTTFNESLNFAHEKKKDDKFSKYEKKKNKQIIDTFYRYINKEEKKYTTDEYLISDTTKTQKKTQCMKINFPPLDIKSNEQDAFEKNILYLQNVLRGKAIQMLMNDGKESYSDLIEELKAYEKIDQYSLREKELFEKENLEEIKIDSYLENVQGKYISELLDSLSNELEKYEEERKIAVLVKYAERERRLKECKEKGKRQAEFLLREKEDYLFNEIMGLNNQTVDSYLEDILSKAINDASREEALIRTKKKAQQLNEIYDSLDNKNDENNKRIVKDLVGNFIIPYVDKQRGAEFDLLEQKKNNYVSNFATQHVFSKINEAF
;
A
#
# COMPACT_ATOMS: atom_id res chain seq x y z
N MET A 1 -53.99 -27.64 -26.19
CA MET A 1 -54.23 -26.63 -25.14
C MET A 1 -53.17 -26.86 -24.07
N SER A 2 -51.99 -26.23 -24.11
CA SER A 2 -51.63 -24.80 -24.06
C SER A 2 -51.07 -24.47 -22.67
N ASN A 3 -49.74 -24.46 -22.63
CA ASN A 3 -48.83 -23.72 -21.75
C ASN A 3 -48.80 -24.06 -20.26
N TYR A 4 -47.82 -24.89 -19.88
CA TYR A 4 -46.94 -24.60 -18.75
C TYR A 4 -45.50 -24.99 -19.12
N ASN A 5 -44.74 -23.99 -19.55
CA ASN A 5 -43.31 -24.03 -19.81
C ASN A 5 -42.66 -22.88 -19.02
N ALA A 6 -41.51 -23.16 -18.40
CA ALA A 6 -40.42 -22.25 -18.02
C ALA A 6 -40.66 -21.15 -16.96
N SER A 7 -39.95 -21.28 -15.83
CA SER A 7 -39.10 -20.27 -15.15
C SER A 7 -39.04 -20.63 -13.66
N HIS A 8 -37.88 -20.92 -13.05
CA HIS A 8 -37.01 -19.87 -12.54
C HIS A 8 -35.59 -20.42 -12.32
N THR A 9 -34.73 -20.13 -13.29
CA THR A 9 -33.27 -20.05 -13.11
C THR A 9 -32.91 -18.57 -12.96
N SER A 10 -32.73 -18.06 -11.73
CA SER A 10 -32.28 -16.67 -11.55
C SER A 10 -31.67 -16.36 -10.18
N GLU A 11 -30.84 -17.24 -9.61
CA GLU A 11 -30.02 -16.90 -8.42
C GLU A 11 -28.50 -16.79 -8.70
N ARG A 12 -28.06 -16.91 -9.95
CA ARG A 12 -26.63 -16.79 -10.31
C ARG A 12 -26.14 -15.41 -10.77
N PHE A 13 -26.96 -14.36 -10.72
CA PHE A 13 -26.59 -13.06 -11.30
C PHE A 13 -26.34 -11.90 -10.32
N ARG A 14 -26.45 -12.09 -9.00
CA ARG A 14 -26.22 -10.98 -8.05
C ARG A 14 -24.78 -10.77 -7.56
N GLU A 15 -23.86 -11.71 -7.81
CA GLU A 15 -22.44 -11.55 -7.42
C GLU A 15 -21.58 -10.84 -8.48
N ASN A 16 -22.13 -10.56 -9.67
CA ASN A 16 -21.40 -9.87 -10.74
C ASN A 16 -21.59 -8.34 -10.73
N ASP A 17 -22.57 -7.82 -10.01
CA ASP A 17 -22.86 -6.37 -9.96
C ASP A 17 -21.91 -5.62 -9.03
N GLU A 18 -21.40 -6.27 -7.98
CA GLU A 18 -20.39 -5.68 -7.09
C GLU A 18 -18.99 -5.66 -7.73
N ASN A 19 -18.66 -6.68 -8.53
CA ASN A 19 -17.40 -6.74 -9.27
C ASN A 19 -17.36 -5.78 -10.47
N THR A 20 -18.49 -5.56 -11.14
CA THR A 20 -18.60 -4.54 -12.21
C THR A 20 -18.53 -3.12 -11.66
N ALA A 21 -19.08 -2.83 -10.47
CA ALA A 21 -18.94 -1.53 -9.81
C ALA A 21 -17.50 -1.22 -9.35
N VAL A 22 -16.72 -2.23 -8.99
CA VAL A 22 -15.29 -2.10 -8.65
C VAL A 22 -14.43 -1.86 -9.91
N ASP A 23 -14.76 -2.51 -11.03
CA ASP A 23 -14.06 -2.30 -12.31
C ASP A 23 -14.40 -0.97 -12.99
N ILE A 24 -15.62 -0.45 -12.83
CA ILE A 24 -16.00 0.89 -13.29
C ILE A 24 -15.23 1.97 -12.50
N ASN A 25 -15.04 1.77 -11.19
CA ASN A 25 -14.24 2.69 -10.36
C ASN A 25 -12.73 2.61 -10.66
N ARG A 26 -12.19 1.45 -11.04
CA ARG A 26 -10.79 1.33 -11.50
C ARG A 26 -10.56 1.99 -12.87
N LYS A 27 -11.53 1.94 -13.79
CA LYS A 27 -11.44 2.64 -15.08
C LYS A 27 -11.55 4.16 -14.91
N ASN A 28 -12.35 4.66 -13.97
CA ASN A 28 -12.53 6.10 -13.74
C ASN A 28 -11.31 6.83 -13.16
N ILE A 29 -10.38 6.11 -12.54
CA ILE A 29 -9.12 6.70 -12.00
C ILE A 29 -8.14 7.05 -13.13
N ASN A 30 -8.18 6.31 -14.26
CA ASN A 30 -7.29 6.55 -15.40
C ASN A 30 -7.75 7.69 -16.33
N TYR A 31 -9.00 8.13 -16.25
CA TYR A 31 -9.48 9.30 -17.01
C TYR A 31 -9.20 10.63 -16.31
N ARG A 32 -8.99 10.62 -14.99
CA ARG A 32 -8.69 11.83 -14.20
C ARG A 32 -7.26 12.35 -14.37
N SER A 33 -6.32 11.49 -14.80
CA SER A 33 -4.93 11.88 -15.07
C SER A 33 -4.73 12.47 -16.47
N ARG A 34 -5.56 12.12 -17.46
CA ARG A 34 -5.49 12.72 -18.80
C ARG A 34 -6.02 14.15 -18.88
N ASN A 35 -6.99 14.50 -18.03
CA ASN A 35 -7.63 15.83 -18.07
C ASN A 35 -6.87 16.95 -17.34
N ARG A 36 -5.78 16.66 -16.61
CA ARG A 36 -4.93 17.72 -16.03
C ARG A 36 -4.02 18.40 -17.06
N ASN A 37 -3.66 17.70 -18.13
CA ASN A 37 -2.79 18.27 -19.16
C ASN A 37 -3.52 19.16 -20.17
N ALA A 38 -4.86 19.17 -20.16
CA ALA A 38 -5.69 19.99 -21.05
C ALA A 38 -6.03 21.38 -20.46
N ILE A 39 -5.89 21.58 -19.14
CA ILE A 39 -6.29 22.83 -18.47
C ILE A 39 -5.13 23.85 -18.42
N ALA A 40 -3.90 23.43 -18.70
CA ALA A 40 -2.74 24.33 -18.76
C ALA A 40 -2.65 25.19 -20.05
N SER A 41 -3.57 25.01 -21.01
CA SER A 41 -3.50 25.64 -22.34
C SER A 41 -4.52 26.77 -22.57
N ALA A 42 -5.40 27.08 -21.63
CA ALA A 42 -6.47 28.04 -21.86
C ALA A 42 -6.78 28.83 -20.59
N HIS A 43 -6.06 29.92 -20.35
CA HIS A 43 -6.59 31.13 -19.68
C HIS A 43 -5.56 32.29 -19.80
N HIS A 44 -5.40 32.78 -21.03
CA HIS A 44 -5.08 34.19 -21.27
C HIS A 44 -6.37 34.86 -21.72
N THR A 45 -7.04 35.58 -20.81
CA THR A 45 -7.85 36.77 -21.11
C THR A 45 -8.23 37.47 -19.80
N HIS A 46 -7.93 38.76 -19.74
CA HIS A 46 -8.29 39.73 -18.70
C HIS A 46 -9.78 39.70 -18.30
N THR A 47 -10.09 40.08 -17.06
CA THR A 47 -10.97 41.23 -16.73
C THR A 47 -11.11 41.47 -15.22
N ASN A 48 -11.24 42.76 -14.90
CA ASN A 48 -11.36 43.42 -13.60
C ASN A 48 -12.48 42.90 -12.69
N GLY A 49 -12.29 43.03 -11.38
CA GLY A 49 -13.34 42.86 -10.38
C GLY A 49 -12.92 43.12 -8.94
N ASN A 50 -12.42 44.31 -8.64
CA ASN A 50 -12.44 44.86 -7.27
C ASN A 50 -13.90 45.02 -6.83
N TYR A 51 -14.26 44.60 -5.62
CA TYR A 51 -15.17 45.33 -4.71
C TYR A 51 -15.43 44.59 -3.38
N TYR A 52 -15.01 45.24 -2.27
CA TYR A 52 -15.47 45.11 -0.86
C TYR A 52 -15.32 43.75 -0.16
N LYS A 53 -14.90 43.63 1.12
CA LYS A 53 -15.04 44.55 2.26
C LYS A 53 -14.04 44.17 3.36
N LYS A 54 -13.43 45.21 3.91
CA LYS A 54 -12.53 45.24 5.08
C LYS A 54 -13.35 45.16 6.37
N ASN A 55 -12.67 44.75 7.44
CA ASN A 55 -13.01 44.89 8.87
C ASN A 55 -13.85 43.78 9.50
N ILE A 56 -13.17 42.92 10.28
CA ILE A 56 -13.41 42.60 11.70
C ILE A 56 -12.41 41.49 12.02
N PHE A 57 -11.21 41.79 12.56
CA PHE A 57 -10.41 40.79 13.30
C PHE A 57 -9.24 41.40 14.10
N SER A 58 -9.45 42.58 14.69
CA SER A 58 -8.46 43.21 15.58
C SER A 58 -8.83 42.99 17.05
N ASP A 59 -9.00 41.75 17.51
CA ASP A 59 -9.26 41.47 18.94
C ASP A 59 -8.73 40.13 19.49
N LYS A 60 -8.04 39.29 18.69
CA LYS A 60 -7.54 37.98 19.18
C LYS A 60 -6.02 37.90 19.44
N LEU A 61 -5.30 39.02 19.38
CA LEU A 61 -3.84 39.05 19.54
C LEU A 61 -3.31 39.34 20.96
N LYS A 62 -4.17 39.44 21.99
CA LYS A 62 -3.71 39.80 23.36
C LYS A 62 -3.73 38.69 24.42
N VAL A 63 -4.09 37.44 24.10
CA VAL A 63 -4.27 36.39 25.15
C VAL A 63 -3.19 35.28 25.15
N ARG A 64 -2.27 35.22 24.18
CA ARG A 64 -1.29 34.10 24.09
C ARG A 64 0.16 34.40 24.49
N GLN A 65 0.46 35.56 25.06
CA GLN A 65 1.81 35.93 25.50
C GLN A 65 2.17 35.58 26.96
N LYS A 66 1.42 34.70 27.64
CA LYS A 66 1.67 34.39 29.08
C LYS A 66 2.01 32.93 29.43
N ALA A 67 2.45 32.09 28.49
CA ALA A 67 2.78 30.69 28.83
C ALA A 67 4.05 30.12 28.18
N VAL A 68 4.99 30.97 27.74
CA VAL A 68 6.28 30.52 27.19
C VAL A 68 7.42 31.26 27.90
N THR A 69 7.61 30.94 29.17
CA THR A 69 8.84 31.23 29.92
C THR A 69 8.88 30.31 31.15
N GLN A 70 9.42 29.10 31.03
CA GLN A 70 10.19 28.42 32.08
C GLN A 70 10.69 27.04 31.62
N SER A 71 11.98 26.81 31.89
CA SER A 71 12.71 25.52 31.89
C SER A 71 13.22 24.94 30.56
N ILE A 72 14.22 25.62 30.00
CA ILE A 72 15.42 24.95 29.46
C ILE A 72 16.54 25.19 30.49
N SER A 73 17.05 24.13 31.11
CA SER A 73 18.46 23.99 31.52
C SER A 73 18.65 22.70 32.33
N LYS A 74 19.38 21.74 31.76
CA LYS A 74 20.62 21.15 32.30
C LYS A 74 21.00 19.91 31.50
N THR A 75 22.19 19.97 30.94
CA THR A 75 22.88 18.90 30.22
C THR A 75 23.76 18.07 31.18
N ASP A 76 24.12 16.89 30.68
CA ASP A 76 25.33 16.10 30.96
C ASP A 76 25.43 15.28 32.27
N ALA A 77 25.44 13.94 32.13
CA ALA A 77 26.63 13.11 32.39
C ALA A 77 26.38 11.59 32.21
N SER A 78 27.15 11.03 31.27
CA SER A 78 27.91 9.76 31.30
C SER A 78 27.24 8.39 31.52
N ASN A 79 27.46 7.52 30.51
CA ASN A 79 28.09 6.20 30.57
C ASN A 79 27.66 5.20 31.66
N ASN A 80 27.11 4.05 31.23
CA ASN A 80 27.85 2.79 31.35
C ASN A 80 27.26 1.68 30.48
N ARG A 81 28.21 0.93 29.91
CA ARG A 81 28.07 -0.23 29.02
C ARG A 81 27.67 -1.50 29.78
N THR A 82 27.11 -2.44 29.01
CA THR A 82 27.29 -3.91 29.07
C THR A 82 26.80 -4.67 30.31
N THR A 83 25.95 -5.67 30.08
CA THR A 83 26.33 -7.09 30.27
C THR A 83 25.30 -8.02 29.60
N LEU A 84 25.82 -8.87 28.71
CA LEU A 84 25.22 -10.14 28.30
C LEU A 84 25.08 -11.09 29.50
N ILE A 85 24.17 -12.06 29.40
CA ILE A 85 24.33 -13.52 29.64
C ILE A 85 22.92 -14.10 29.88
N LYS A 86 22.31 -14.80 28.92
CA LYS A 86 22.41 -16.24 28.59
C LYS A 86 21.53 -17.15 29.49
N LEU A 87 20.71 -17.95 28.80
CA LEU A 87 20.34 -19.35 29.06
C LEU A 87 18.91 -19.70 29.57
N LYS A 88 18.19 -20.29 28.60
CA LYS A 88 17.52 -21.62 28.61
C LYS A 88 16.26 -21.85 29.44
N ASN A 89 15.21 -22.24 28.68
CA ASN A 89 14.39 -23.46 28.79
C ASN A 89 14.50 -24.26 30.10
N VAL A 90 13.36 -24.61 30.70
CA VAL A 90 12.74 -25.96 30.61
C VAL A 90 11.40 -25.96 31.40
N GLU A 91 10.45 -26.64 30.77
CA GLU A 91 9.21 -27.29 31.20
C GLU A 91 8.80 -27.38 32.69
N ASN A 92 7.48 -27.20 32.86
CA ASN A 92 6.52 -28.04 33.59
C ASN A 92 6.44 -28.06 35.14
N VAL A 93 5.21 -27.72 35.58
CA VAL A 93 4.35 -28.45 36.52
C VAL A 93 4.36 -28.05 38.02
N ASN A 94 3.13 -27.92 38.52
CA ASN A 94 2.62 -27.94 39.89
C ASN A 94 2.40 -26.63 40.69
N ILE A 95 1.12 -26.25 40.73
CA ILE A 95 0.25 -26.08 41.92
C ILE A 95 0.88 -25.41 43.14
N THR A 96 0.42 -24.20 43.46
CA THR A 96 0.07 -23.81 44.84
C THR A 96 -1.01 -22.73 44.84
N LYS A 97 -2.07 -22.98 45.61
CA LYS A 97 -3.12 -22.03 45.99
C LYS A 97 -2.51 -20.91 46.86
N GLY A 98 -3.03 -19.69 46.72
CA GLY A 98 -2.73 -18.57 47.61
C GLY A 98 -3.73 -17.44 47.41
N ASN A 99 -4.56 -17.23 48.43
CA ASN A 99 -5.69 -16.31 48.51
C ASN A 99 -5.31 -14.84 48.23
N ALA A 100 -6.15 -14.13 47.48
CA ALA A 100 -6.19 -12.66 47.46
C ALA A 100 -7.60 -12.21 47.84
N THR A 101 -7.71 -11.71 49.06
CA THR A 101 -8.83 -10.93 49.57
C THR A 101 -8.83 -9.57 48.88
N SER A 102 -9.88 -9.24 48.12
CA SER A 102 -10.16 -7.87 47.67
C SER A 102 -11.49 -7.43 48.24
N ASN A 103 -11.40 -6.47 49.16
CA ASN A 103 -12.50 -5.66 49.68
C ASN A 103 -13.26 -5.00 48.53
N MET A 104 -14.59 -4.99 48.61
CA MET A 104 -15.39 -3.97 47.94
C MET A 104 -16.63 -3.69 48.78
N GLU A 105 -16.61 -2.49 49.36
CA GLU A 105 -17.71 -1.86 50.08
C GLU A 105 -18.90 -1.64 49.15
N VAL A 106 -20.10 -1.99 49.62
CA VAL A 106 -21.34 -1.37 49.15
C VAL A 106 -22.19 -1.09 50.39
N LYS A 107 -22.42 0.20 50.63
CA LYS A 107 -23.39 0.72 51.59
C LYS A 107 -24.79 0.50 51.03
N ASP A 108 -25.70 0.03 51.88
CA ASP A 108 -27.10 0.44 51.89
C ASP A 108 -27.64 0.28 53.32
N GLU A 109 -28.14 1.38 53.88
CA GLU A 109 -28.82 1.47 55.18
C GLU A 109 -30.33 1.48 54.96
N ILE A 110 -31.09 0.60 55.64
CA ILE A 110 -32.46 0.86 56.13
C ILE A 110 -32.64 0.09 57.47
N PRO A 111 -33.32 0.66 58.49
CA PRO A 111 -33.15 0.29 59.89
C PRO A 111 -34.25 -0.64 60.46
N GLY A 112 -33.92 -1.34 61.54
CA GLY A 112 -34.90 -2.08 62.35
C GLY A 112 -34.25 -2.90 63.48
N GLU A 113 -34.33 -2.37 64.70
CA GLU A 113 -34.34 -3.03 66.02
C GLU A 113 -34.70 -4.53 66.02
N THR A 114 -34.20 -5.46 66.84
CA THR A 114 -33.60 -5.41 68.19
C THR A 114 -33.03 -6.81 68.55
N THR A 115 -32.18 -6.84 69.58
CA THR A 115 -31.77 -7.99 70.41
C THR A 115 -30.83 -9.05 69.81
N THR A 116 -29.55 -8.86 70.16
CA THR A 116 -28.55 -9.90 70.39
C THR A 116 -29.03 -10.95 71.41
N GLU A 117 -29.03 -12.22 71.01
CA GLU A 117 -28.73 -13.33 71.91
C GLU A 117 -27.70 -14.27 71.26
N ASN A 118 -26.66 -14.53 72.05
CA ASN A 118 -25.49 -15.34 71.74
C ASN A 118 -25.82 -16.74 71.23
N ARG A 119 -25.28 -17.10 70.06
CA ARG A 119 -25.02 -18.50 69.67
C ARG A 119 -23.79 -18.57 68.76
N GLN A 120 -22.61 -18.64 69.37
CA GLN A 120 -21.42 -19.17 68.68
C GLN A 120 -21.71 -20.65 68.36
N PHE A 121 -21.95 -20.98 67.09
CA PHE A 121 -22.04 -22.36 66.60
C PHE A 121 -20.92 -22.61 65.57
N ASN A 122 -20.16 -23.66 65.85
CA ASN A 122 -18.95 -24.23 65.23
C ASN A 122 -18.86 -24.17 63.69
N GLU A 123 -17.99 -23.32 63.14
CA GLU A 123 -17.67 -23.30 61.70
C GLU A 123 -17.00 -24.60 61.22
N SER A 124 -16.23 -25.30 62.05
CA SER A 124 -15.57 -26.58 61.72
C SER A 124 -16.56 -27.69 61.36
N ASP A 125 -17.64 -27.80 62.12
CA ASP A 125 -18.64 -28.87 61.96
C ASP A 125 -19.47 -28.63 60.70
N THR A 126 -19.74 -27.36 60.36
CA THR A 126 -20.43 -27.00 59.12
C THR A 126 -19.61 -27.30 57.87
N ILE A 127 -18.27 -27.19 57.93
CA ILE A 127 -17.38 -27.51 56.82
C ILE A 127 -17.29 -29.03 56.62
N GLU A 128 -17.25 -29.80 57.71
CA GLU A 128 -17.23 -31.26 57.66
C GLU A 128 -18.56 -31.83 57.13
N GLN A 129 -19.70 -31.26 57.55
CA GLN A 129 -21.02 -31.57 57.01
C GLN A 129 -21.11 -31.25 55.51
N LYS A 130 -20.61 -30.09 55.06
CA LYS A 130 -20.57 -29.72 53.63
C LYS A 130 -19.71 -30.67 52.81
N ARG A 131 -18.61 -31.20 53.37
CA ARG A 131 -17.75 -32.18 52.69
C ARG A 131 -18.44 -33.54 52.54
N LYS A 132 -19.08 -34.03 53.61
CA LYS A 132 -19.88 -35.27 53.58
C LYS A 132 -21.03 -35.15 52.58
N GLU A 133 -21.72 -34.00 52.56
CA GLU A 133 -22.78 -33.70 51.59
C GLU A 133 -22.26 -33.68 50.15
N ILE A 134 -21.09 -33.08 49.87
CA ILE A 134 -20.49 -33.09 48.53
C ILE A 134 -20.12 -34.51 48.09
N GLN A 135 -19.64 -35.34 49.01
CA GLN A 135 -19.30 -36.74 48.74
C GLN A 135 -20.56 -37.57 48.43
N GLU A 136 -21.64 -37.37 49.19
CA GLU A 136 -22.95 -37.97 48.91
C GLU A 136 -23.49 -37.53 47.54
N LEU A 137 -23.41 -36.24 47.22
CA LEU A 137 -23.87 -35.70 45.93
C LEU A 137 -23.01 -36.21 44.75
N ALA A 138 -21.71 -36.40 44.95
CA ALA A 138 -20.82 -36.98 43.96
C ALA A 138 -21.15 -38.45 43.71
N ASN A 139 -21.43 -39.24 44.75
CA ASN A 139 -21.88 -40.62 44.63
C ASN A 139 -23.21 -40.71 43.87
N LEU A 140 -24.15 -39.81 44.17
CA LEU A 140 -25.46 -39.74 43.49
C LEU A 140 -25.34 -39.34 42.00
N CYS A 141 -24.33 -38.53 41.65
CA CYS A 141 -23.99 -38.24 40.25
C CYS A 141 -23.45 -39.50 39.54
N ILE A 142 -22.57 -40.25 40.21
CA ILE A 142 -21.99 -41.50 39.67
C ILE A 142 -23.09 -42.55 39.48
N GLU A 143 -23.99 -42.73 40.44
CA GLU A 143 -25.14 -43.65 40.36
C GLU A 143 -26.07 -43.34 39.18
N LYS A 144 -26.20 -42.05 38.82
CA LYS A 144 -27.02 -41.59 37.68
C LYS A 144 -26.25 -41.42 36.38
N ASN A 145 -25.00 -41.90 36.30
CA ASN A 145 -24.12 -41.79 35.13
C ASN A 145 -23.83 -40.33 34.70
N LEU A 146 -23.86 -39.36 35.62
CA LEU A 146 -23.49 -37.97 35.38
C LEU A 146 -22.00 -37.74 35.71
N SER A 147 -21.30 -36.98 34.87
CA SER A 147 -19.90 -36.62 35.14
C SER A 147 -19.81 -35.76 36.41
N VAL A 148 -18.87 -36.07 37.30
CA VAL A 148 -18.65 -35.32 38.55
C VAL A 148 -17.91 -34.01 38.26
N THR A 149 -18.64 -33.05 37.69
CA THR A 149 -18.16 -31.70 37.40
C THR A 149 -18.68 -30.74 38.45
N SER A 150 -17.95 -29.67 38.80
CA SER A 150 -18.39 -28.68 39.80
C SER A 150 -19.78 -28.10 39.48
N GLU A 151 -20.10 -27.93 38.21
CA GLU A 151 -21.40 -27.47 37.74
C GLU A 151 -22.51 -28.49 38.00
N ASN A 152 -22.24 -29.79 37.85
CA ASN A 152 -23.21 -30.86 38.08
C ASN A 152 -23.50 -31.03 39.57
N ILE A 153 -22.47 -30.97 40.42
CA ILE A 153 -22.64 -30.99 41.88
C ILE A 153 -23.50 -29.81 42.35
N GLN A 154 -23.29 -28.62 41.79
CA GLN A 154 -24.11 -27.43 42.09
C GLN A 154 -25.57 -27.59 41.63
N ILE A 155 -25.81 -28.19 40.46
CA ILE A 155 -27.17 -28.46 39.98
C ILE A 155 -27.89 -29.43 40.91
N VAL A 156 -27.25 -30.53 41.30
CA VAL A 156 -27.86 -31.53 42.20
C VAL A 156 -28.11 -30.94 43.59
N ARG A 157 -27.19 -30.12 44.11
CA ARG A 157 -27.39 -29.38 45.36
C ARG A 157 -28.62 -28.47 45.29
N LYS A 158 -28.75 -27.66 44.24
CA LYS A 158 -29.91 -26.77 44.03
C LYS A 158 -31.22 -27.54 43.89
N LEU A 159 -31.21 -28.70 43.22
CA LEU A 159 -32.38 -29.56 43.11
C LEU A 159 -32.79 -30.19 44.45
N LYS A 160 -31.82 -30.53 45.31
CA LYS A 160 -32.07 -31.01 46.67
C LYS A 160 -32.65 -29.88 47.54
N GLU A 161 -32.05 -28.70 47.48
CA GLU A 161 -32.56 -27.49 48.16
C GLU A 161 -33.98 -27.14 47.72
N LYS A 162 -34.28 -27.22 46.41
CA LYS A 162 -35.64 -27.05 45.86
C LYS A 162 -36.64 -28.04 46.45
N ARG A 163 -36.30 -29.34 46.45
CA ARG A 163 -37.19 -30.39 47.00
C ARG A 163 -37.44 -30.20 48.50
N MET A 164 -36.41 -29.82 49.25
CA MET A 164 -36.55 -29.51 50.68
C MET A 164 -37.47 -28.30 50.91
N LEU A 165 -37.37 -27.26 50.09
CA LEU A 165 -38.23 -26.08 50.17
C LEU A 165 -39.69 -26.42 49.79
N GLU A 166 -39.91 -27.19 48.72
CA GLU A 166 -41.24 -27.67 48.33
C GLU A 166 -41.88 -28.53 49.43
N GLU A 167 -41.10 -29.39 50.08
CA GLU A 167 -41.55 -30.24 51.18
C GLU A 167 -41.86 -29.42 52.45
N GLN A 168 -41.04 -28.41 52.77
CA GLN A 168 -41.29 -27.47 53.87
C GLN A 168 -42.55 -26.64 53.64
N ILE A 169 -42.77 -26.16 52.42
CA ILE A 169 -43.99 -25.44 52.02
C ILE A 169 -45.22 -26.36 52.10
N SER A 170 -45.07 -27.64 51.76
CA SER A 170 -46.16 -28.61 51.86
C SER A 170 -46.51 -29.00 53.30
N LYS A 171 -45.56 -28.95 54.24
CA LYS A 171 -45.76 -29.30 55.66
C LYS A 171 -46.27 -28.14 56.52
N ASN A 172 -46.18 -26.90 56.06
CA ASN A 172 -46.63 -25.73 56.80
C ASN A 172 -48.16 -25.60 56.79
N GLU A 173 -48.84 -26.17 57.79
CA GLU A 173 -50.30 -26.15 57.95
C GLU A 173 -50.91 -24.75 58.18
N ASN A 174 -50.10 -23.76 58.55
CA ASN A 174 -50.54 -22.39 58.84
C ASN A 174 -50.80 -21.52 57.59
N ILE A 175 -50.46 -21.99 56.38
CA ILE A 175 -50.70 -21.27 55.12
C ILE A 175 -52.12 -21.62 54.63
N LYS A 176 -53.14 -21.03 55.27
CA LYS A 176 -54.55 -21.32 54.93
C LYS A 176 -55.00 -20.72 53.59
N ASN A 177 -54.26 -19.73 53.07
CA ASN A 177 -54.57 -19.08 51.80
C ASN A 177 -53.74 -19.68 50.66
N LEU A 178 -54.39 -20.39 49.73
CA LEU A 178 -53.78 -20.91 48.49
C LEU A 178 -52.97 -19.85 47.72
N GLN A 179 -53.37 -18.58 47.83
CA GLN A 179 -52.71 -17.42 47.22
C GLN A 179 -51.33 -17.10 47.83
N GLU A 180 -51.10 -17.35 49.11
CA GLU A 180 -49.79 -17.10 49.75
C GLU A 180 -48.80 -18.20 49.39
N LYS A 181 -49.27 -19.47 49.34
CA LYS A 181 -48.49 -20.59 48.83
C LYS A 181 -48.05 -20.36 47.38
N ARG A 182 -48.95 -19.83 46.54
CA ARG A 182 -48.65 -19.48 45.15
C ARG A 182 -47.61 -18.36 45.04
N ARG A 183 -47.71 -17.32 45.86
CA ARG A 183 -46.72 -16.22 45.89
C ARG A 183 -45.33 -16.71 46.26
N ILE A 184 -45.21 -17.55 47.28
CA ILE A 184 -43.92 -18.12 47.69
C ILE A 184 -43.32 -18.99 46.58
N LEU A 185 -44.14 -19.78 45.88
CA LEU A 185 -43.69 -20.58 44.74
C LEU A 185 -43.21 -19.69 43.58
N GLU A 186 -43.95 -18.63 43.25
CA GLU A 186 -43.59 -17.65 42.22
C GLU A 186 -42.28 -16.92 42.55
N GLU A 187 -42.03 -16.60 43.82
CA GLU A 187 -40.75 -16.02 44.27
C GLU A 187 -39.57 -16.99 44.12
N ILE A 188 -39.76 -18.27 44.46
CA ILE A 188 -38.75 -19.32 44.25
C ILE A 188 -38.45 -19.48 42.77
N GLU A 189 -39.48 -19.52 41.92
CA GLU A 189 -39.32 -19.57 40.47
C GLU A 189 -38.52 -18.36 39.98
N TYR A 190 -38.85 -17.15 40.42
CA TYR A 190 -38.13 -15.94 40.05
C TYR A 190 -36.63 -16.02 40.40
N HIS A 191 -36.29 -16.54 41.58
CA HIS A 191 -34.90 -16.75 41.96
C HIS A 191 -34.20 -17.79 41.08
N GLU A 192 -34.88 -18.87 40.68
CA GLU A 192 -34.34 -19.82 39.71
C GLU A 192 -34.11 -19.18 38.33
N TRP A 193 -35.06 -18.36 37.86
CA TRP A 193 -34.92 -17.61 36.63
C TRP A 193 -33.72 -16.65 36.68
N ALA A 194 -33.52 -15.95 37.80
CA ALA A 194 -32.38 -15.08 38.02
C ALA A 194 -31.04 -15.86 38.00
N ASP A 195 -30.99 -17.04 38.60
CA ASP A 195 -29.82 -17.92 38.58
C ASP A 195 -29.49 -18.45 37.18
N ARG A 196 -30.52 -18.85 36.41
CA ARG A 196 -30.36 -19.25 35.00
C ARG A 196 -29.83 -18.10 34.17
N GLU A 197 -30.39 -16.90 34.34
CA GLU A 197 -29.97 -15.69 33.64
C GLU A 197 -28.51 -15.32 33.97
N LYS A 198 -28.11 -15.44 35.23
CA LYS A 198 -26.71 -15.25 35.66
C LYS A 198 -25.77 -16.24 34.95
N ARG A 199 -26.13 -17.52 34.88
CA ARG A 199 -25.33 -18.53 34.17
C ARG A 199 -25.23 -18.25 32.67
N ILE A 200 -26.32 -17.81 32.04
CA ILE A 200 -26.32 -17.42 30.63
C ILE A 200 -25.35 -16.25 30.42
N LYS A 201 -25.37 -15.24 31.28
CA LYS A 201 -24.44 -14.11 31.23
C LYS A 201 -22.97 -14.55 31.39
N GLU A 202 -22.67 -15.44 32.33
CA GLU A 202 -21.30 -15.99 32.50
C GLU A 202 -20.82 -16.75 31.26
N LEU A 203 -21.69 -17.56 30.64
CA LEU A 203 -21.38 -18.25 29.38
C LEU A 203 -21.16 -17.28 28.23
N GLN A 204 -21.99 -16.25 28.11
CA GLN A 204 -21.83 -15.19 27.13
C GLN A 204 -20.51 -14.44 27.34
N GLU A 205 -20.14 -14.13 28.58
CA GLU A 205 -18.88 -13.46 28.90
C GLU A 205 -17.67 -14.33 28.56
N LYS A 206 -17.72 -15.64 28.86
CA LYS A 206 -16.69 -16.61 28.43
C LYS A 206 -16.55 -16.64 26.91
N LYS A 207 -17.67 -16.71 26.18
CA LYS A 207 -17.68 -16.63 24.70
C LYS A 207 -17.10 -15.30 24.21
N MET A 208 -17.42 -14.19 24.87
CA MET A 208 -16.90 -12.87 24.52
C MET A 208 -15.40 -12.73 24.74
N LYS A 209 -14.88 -13.29 25.84
CA LYS A 209 -13.44 -13.33 26.09
C LYS A 209 -12.69 -14.12 25.02
N LEU A 210 -13.24 -15.27 24.61
CA LEU A 210 -12.67 -16.06 23.50
C LEU A 210 -12.71 -15.28 22.18
N LEU A 211 -13.85 -14.67 21.84
CA LEU A 211 -13.97 -13.89 20.60
C LEU A 211 -12.99 -12.72 20.56
N LYS A 212 -12.84 -11.98 21.67
CA LYS A 212 -11.85 -10.89 21.78
C LYS A 212 -10.43 -11.41 21.52
N ARG A 213 -10.07 -12.56 22.09
CA ARG A 213 -8.76 -13.18 21.86
C ARG A 213 -8.54 -13.53 20.38
N VAL A 214 -9.55 -14.13 19.74
CA VAL A 214 -9.50 -14.50 18.31
C VAL A 214 -9.37 -13.25 17.42
N ILE A 215 -10.09 -12.17 17.73
CA ILE A 215 -9.99 -10.91 16.98
C ILE A 215 -8.59 -10.32 17.09
N VAL A 216 -8.05 -10.24 18.32
CA VAL A 216 -6.69 -9.74 18.55
C VAL A 216 -5.67 -10.57 17.79
N GLN A 217 -5.75 -11.90 17.86
CA GLN A 217 -4.85 -12.78 17.13
C GLN A 217 -4.92 -12.57 15.61
N ARG A 218 -6.14 -12.48 15.06
CA ARG A 218 -6.34 -12.21 13.64
C ARG A 218 -5.76 -10.86 13.23
N ASP A 219 -5.88 -9.84 14.09
CA ASP A 219 -5.37 -8.50 13.81
C ASP A 219 -3.84 -8.44 13.91
N THR A 220 -3.23 -9.17 14.86
CA THR A 220 -1.76 -9.32 14.91
C THR A 220 -1.23 -10.06 13.69
N GLU A 221 -1.85 -11.16 13.27
CA GLU A 221 -1.43 -11.89 12.07
C GLU A 221 -1.54 -11.04 10.80
N LYS A 222 -2.55 -10.17 10.71
CA LYS A 222 -2.67 -9.19 9.62
C LYS A 222 -1.59 -8.12 9.70
N ALA A 223 -1.31 -7.60 10.89
CA ALA A 223 -0.26 -6.61 11.10
C ALA A 223 1.12 -7.16 10.73
N ASP A 224 1.42 -8.41 11.10
CA ASP A 224 2.69 -9.06 10.79
C ASP A 224 2.88 -9.25 9.28
N LYS A 225 1.82 -9.63 8.55
CA LYS A 225 1.84 -9.72 7.08
C LYS A 225 2.11 -8.37 6.43
N ILE A 226 1.43 -7.32 6.88
CA ILE A 226 1.63 -5.95 6.38
C ILE A 226 3.06 -5.50 6.70
N PHE A 227 3.55 -5.75 7.91
CA PHE A 227 4.91 -5.40 8.32
C PHE A 227 5.94 -6.06 7.43
N TYR A 228 5.81 -7.36 7.16
CA TYR A 228 6.69 -8.09 6.25
C TYR A 228 6.68 -7.53 4.82
N GLU A 229 5.51 -7.18 4.28
CA GLU A 229 5.42 -6.56 2.95
C GLU A 229 6.09 -5.18 2.91
N VAL A 230 5.88 -4.36 3.93
CA VAL A 230 6.52 -3.05 4.07
C VAL A 230 8.03 -3.22 4.17
N GLU A 231 8.51 -4.14 4.99
CA GLU A 231 9.93 -4.41 5.16
C GLU A 231 10.57 -4.85 3.83
N LYS A 232 9.92 -5.74 3.08
CA LYS A 232 10.38 -6.16 1.74
C LYS A 232 10.50 -4.98 0.77
N ILE A 233 9.57 -4.03 0.81
CA ILE A 233 9.62 -2.81 0.00
C ILE A 233 10.77 -1.91 0.46
N VAL A 234 10.97 -1.74 1.77
CA VAL A 234 12.06 -0.94 2.35
C VAL A 234 13.41 -1.53 1.95
N GLN A 235 13.62 -2.83 2.13
CA GLN A 235 14.84 -3.53 1.71
C GLN A 235 15.13 -3.36 0.21
N LYS A 236 14.10 -3.38 -0.65
CA LYS A 236 14.27 -3.14 -2.08
C LYS A 236 14.69 -1.70 -2.38
N ARG A 237 14.12 -0.73 -1.65
CA ARG A 237 14.49 0.70 -1.78
C ARG A 237 15.90 0.95 -1.28
N ASP A 238 16.30 0.34 -0.17
CA ASP A 238 17.65 0.50 0.39
C ASP A 238 18.70 -0.11 -0.55
N LYS A 239 18.47 -1.31 -1.09
CA LYS A 239 19.33 -1.86 -2.16
C LYS A 239 19.47 -0.95 -3.38
N ASN A 240 18.41 -0.22 -3.74
CA ASN A 240 18.48 0.75 -4.85
C ASN A 240 19.26 2.00 -4.45
N LYS A 241 19.10 2.49 -3.22
CA LYS A 241 19.89 3.60 -2.68
C LYS A 241 21.38 3.22 -2.63
N ASP A 242 21.71 2.01 -2.17
CA ASP A 242 23.10 1.53 -2.09
C ASP A 242 23.75 1.52 -3.47
N LYS A 243 23.05 1.06 -4.51
CA LYS A 243 23.54 1.12 -5.90
C LYS A 243 23.77 2.55 -6.39
N ILE A 244 22.88 3.46 -6.02
CA ILE A 244 23.02 4.88 -6.37
C ILE A 244 24.23 5.48 -5.64
N ILE A 245 24.40 5.19 -4.35
CA ILE A 245 25.55 5.61 -3.54
C ILE A 245 26.85 5.06 -4.14
N GLU A 246 26.89 3.78 -4.51
CA GLU A 246 28.06 3.16 -5.13
C GLU A 246 28.44 3.83 -6.45
N ASN A 247 27.46 4.19 -7.28
CA ASN A 247 27.70 4.93 -8.51
C ASN A 247 28.24 6.35 -8.25
N PHE A 248 27.66 7.06 -7.27
CA PHE A 248 28.17 8.37 -6.85
C PHE A 248 29.58 8.29 -6.28
N GLU A 249 29.93 7.26 -5.51
CA GLU A 249 31.28 7.03 -5.01
C GLU A 249 32.28 6.78 -6.14
N LYS A 250 31.88 6.02 -7.17
CA LYS A 250 32.68 5.81 -8.39
C LYS A 250 32.86 7.08 -9.21
N GLU A 251 31.83 7.92 -9.30
CA GLU A 251 31.92 9.24 -9.95
C GLU A 251 32.87 10.15 -9.19
N LYS A 252 32.67 10.30 -7.88
CA LYS A 252 33.55 11.07 -7.01
C LYS A 252 35.00 10.60 -7.10
N ALA A 253 35.25 9.30 -7.12
CA ALA A 253 36.61 8.75 -7.26
C ALA A 253 37.23 9.08 -8.63
N ARG A 254 36.44 9.04 -9.72
CA ARG A 254 36.87 9.45 -11.06
C ARG A 254 37.21 10.94 -11.10
N ASP A 255 36.36 11.79 -10.54
CA ASP A 255 36.54 13.24 -10.53
C ASP A 255 37.78 13.63 -9.71
N ILE A 256 37.96 13.03 -8.53
CA ILE A 256 39.16 13.23 -7.71
C ILE A 256 40.42 12.81 -8.49
N ARG A 257 40.39 11.65 -9.16
CA ARG A 257 41.52 11.19 -9.97
C ARG A 257 41.83 12.15 -11.11
N ASN A 258 40.82 12.62 -11.83
CA ASN A 258 40.99 13.56 -12.94
C ASN A 258 41.57 14.88 -12.43
N LEU A 259 41.05 15.41 -11.32
CA LEU A 259 41.57 16.61 -10.67
C LEU A 259 43.04 16.47 -10.26
N PHE A 260 43.45 15.30 -9.75
CA PHE A 260 44.86 15.02 -9.46
C PHE A 260 45.73 15.00 -10.73
N ILE A 261 45.23 14.45 -11.84
CA ILE A 261 45.94 14.42 -13.14
C ILE A 261 46.06 15.83 -13.71
N GLU A 262 44.97 16.60 -13.71
CA GLU A 262 44.95 17.99 -14.16
C GLU A 262 45.90 18.84 -13.33
N ARG A 263 45.88 18.71 -12.00
CA ARG A 263 46.84 19.39 -11.12
C ARG A 263 48.28 19.02 -11.44
N LYS A 264 48.57 17.73 -11.68
CA LYS A 264 49.92 17.26 -12.07
C LYS A 264 50.35 17.87 -13.41
N ASN A 265 49.45 17.90 -14.39
CA ASN A 265 49.71 18.48 -15.71
C ASN A 265 49.92 20.00 -15.63
N HIS A 266 49.08 20.72 -14.88
CA HIS A 266 49.25 22.15 -14.63
C HIS A 266 50.58 22.46 -13.95
N MET A 267 51.01 21.66 -12.98
CA MET A 267 52.34 21.81 -12.37
C MET A 267 53.46 21.59 -13.40
N LYS A 268 53.39 20.54 -14.22
CA LYS A 268 54.38 20.31 -15.30
C LYS A 268 54.47 21.48 -16.28
N THR A 269 53.33 22.08 -16.66
CA THR A 269 53.30 23.24 -17.56
C THR A 269 53.85 24.51 -16.91
N ILE A 270 53.61 24.71 -15.60
CA ILE A 270 54.12 25.89 -14.88
C ILE A 270 55.64 25.83 -14.71
N PHE A 271 56.19 24.63 -14.51
CA PHE A 271 57.64 24.45 -14.33
C PHE A 271 58.41 24.23 -15.64
N ASN A 272 57.76 24.17 -16.81
CA ASN A 272 58.38 23.88 -18.12
C ASN A 272 59.37 22.70 -18.05
N GLU A 273 59.01 21.65 -17.31
CA GLU A 273 59.83 20.44 -17.23
C GLU A 273 59.76 19.73 -18.59
N ILE A 274 60.80 19.91 -19.40
CA ILE A 274 61.08 19.00 -20.53
C ILE A 274 61.35 17.64 -19.88
N THR A 275 60.49 16.66 -20.13
CA THR A 275 60.68 15.30 -19.62
C THR A 275 62.00 14.74 -20.16
N ASP A 276 62.95 14.48 -19.27
CA ASP A 276 64.22 13.85 -19.65
C ASP A 276 63.95 12.39 -20.03
N ILE A 277 64.64 11.88 -21.06
CA ILE A 277 64.51 10.49 -21.50
C ILE A 277 64.83 9.56 -20.34
N VAL A 278 65.79 9.94 -19.50
CA VAL A 278 66.18 9.17 -18.31
C VAL A 278 65.02 9.02 -17.31
N ASP A 279 64.18 10.04 -17.15
CA ASP A 279 63.01 9.98 -16.26
C ASP A 279 61.91 9.09 -16.85
N ASP A 280 61.72 9.13 -18.17
CA ASP A 280 60.81 8.21 -18.89
C ASP A 280 61.32 6.76 -18.84
N MET A 281 62.64 6.51 -18.85
CA MET A 281 63.21 5.17 -18.64
C MET A 281 62.93 4.66 -17.22
N ASN A 282 63.04 5.55 -16.22
CA ASN A 282 62.90 5.20 -14.80
C ASN A 282 61.43 4.97 -14.40
N ASP A 283 60.48 5.64 -15.06
CA ASP A 283 59.06 5.39 -14.86
C ASP A 283 58.60 4.19 -15.71
N TYR A 284 58.45 3.03 -15.08
CA TYR A 284 57.98 1.80 -15.73
C TYR A 284 56.58 1.94 -16.33
N THR A 285 55.80 2.95 -15.95
CA THR A 285 54.47 3.22 -16.50
C THR A 285 54.49 4.20 -17.68
N SER A 286 55.66 4.73 -18.03
CA SER A 286 55.84 5.65 -19.15
C SER A 286 55.54 4.96 -20.48
N ASN A 287 55.26 5.78 -21.49
CA ASN A 287 55.02 5.31 -22.84
C ASN A 287 56.27 4.69 -23.49
N TYR A 288 57.46 4.93 -22.93
CA TYR A 288 58.69 4.30 -23.40
C TYR A 288 58.74 2.81 -23.03
N ASN A 289 58.43 2.49 -21.77
CA ASN A 289 58.47 1.12 -21.25
C ASN A 289 57.19 0.33 -21.58
N ILE A 290 56.03 0.97 -21.49
CA ILE A 290 54.71 0.36 -21.76
C ILE A 290 53.97 1.21 -22.79
N GLN A 291 54.03 0.78 -24.04
CA GLN A 291 53.33 1.42 -25.13
C GLN A 291 51.84 1.07 -25.09
N LEU A 292 50.97 2.08 -24.95
CA LEU A 292 49.52 1.92 -24.92
C LEU A 292 48.94 1.89 -26.34
N GLU A 293 47.96 1.03 -26.60
CA GLU A 293 47.34 0.88 -27.93
C GLU A 293 46.69 2.17 -28.46
N ARG A 294 46.19 3.03 -27.56
CA ARG A 294 45.63 4.33 -27.94
C ARG A 294 46.66 5.24 -28.64
N ASN A 295 47.96 4.99 -28.44
CA ASN A 295 49.05 5.74 -29.06
C ASN A 295 49.44 5.15 -30.44
N GLY A 296 48.67 4.18 -30.95
CA GLY A 296 48.86 3.60 -32.28
C GLY A 296 49.96 2.54 -32.37
N VAL A 297 50.57 2.16 -31.24
CA VAL A 297 51.59 1.11 -31.18
C VAL A 297 50.95 -0.15 -30.62
N VAL A 298 51.00 -1.23 -31.41
CA VAL A 298 50.51 -2.55 -31.00
C VAL A 298 51.67 -3.31 -30.37
N PRO A 299 51.66 -3.57 -29.05
CA PRO A 299 52.73 -4.33 -28.41
C PRO A 299 52.77 -5.74 -29.02
N ASN A 300 53.97 -6.20 -29.39
CA ASN A 300 54.26 -7.54 -29.96
C ASN A 300 53.97 -7.78 -31.44
N LYS A 301 53.84 -6.75 -32.29
CA LYS A 301 54.24 -6.92 -33.71
C LYS A 301 55.75 -6.69 -33.82
N ILE A 302 56.54 -7.69 -33.41
CA ILE A 302 57.83 -7.89 -34.08
C ILE A 302 57.41 -8.16 -35.53
N ASP A 303 57.77 -7.27 -36.46
CA ASP A 303 57.62 -7.57 -37.88
C ASP A 303 58.24 -8.97 -38.11
N GLU A 304 57.42 -9.99 -38.38
CA GLU A 304 57.88 -11.38 -38.56
C GLU A 304 59.03 -11.50 -39.57
N ARG A 305 59.22 -10.47 -40.40
CA ARG A 305 60.36 -10.31 -41.32
C ARG A 305 61.74 -10.30 -40.67
N THR A 306 61.90 -9.96 -39.38
CA THR A 306 63.24 -9.96 -38.72
C THR A 306 63.53 -11.20 -37.89
N SER A 307 62.59 -12.15 -37.79
CA SER A 307 62.90 -13.54 -37.48
C SER A 307 63.67 -14.13 -38.68
N HIS A 308 64.94 -13.75 -38.80
CA HIS A 308 65.91 -14.56 -39.51
C HIS A 308 65.93 -15.87 -38.75
N LYS A 309 65.14 -16.84 -39.20
CA LYS A 309 65.50 -18.24 -39.02
C LYS A 309 66.93 -18.32 -39.53
N ILE A 310 67.89 -18.32 -38.61
CA ILE A 310 69.20 -18.84 -38.91
C ILE A 310 68.90 -20.30 -39.22
N ASP A 311 68.72 -20.60 -40.49
CA ASP A 311 68.67 -21.98 -40.95
C ASP A 311 69.99 -22.59 -40.46
N ASN A 312 69.89 -23.42 -39.43
CA ASN A 312 71.01 -24.13 -38.81
C ASN A 312 71.52 -25.23 -39.77
N LEU A 313 71.98 -24.80 -40.94
CA LEU A 313 72.73 -25.55 -41.92
C LEU A 313 73.97 -24.72 -42.29
N ILE A 314 74.71 -24.29 -41.26
CA ILE A 314 76.06 -23.76 -41.45
C ILE A 314 76.94 -24.96 -41.83
N ASN A 315 77.19 -25.12 -43.13
CA ASN A 315 78.23 -26.02 -43.63
C ASN A 315 79.61 -25.37 -43.37
N GLU A 316 80.68 -26.14 -43.16
CA GLU A 316 82.03 -25.61 -42.85
C GLU A 316 82.50 -24.53 -43.87
N ASN A 317 82.05 -24.65 -45.12
CA ASN A 317 82.33 -23.71 -46.20
C ASN A 317 81.77 -22.29 -45.97
N HIS A 318 80.65 -22.13 -45.25
CA HIS A 318 80.06 -20.82 -44.93
C HIS A 318 80.83 -20.08 -43.83
N ILE A 319 81.44 -20.82 -42.89
CA ILE A 319 82.30 -20.25 -41.84
C ILE A 319 83.59 -19.71 -42.46
N ILE A 320 84.15 -20.39 -43.47
CA ILE A 320 85.32 -19.92 -44.20
C ILE A 320 84.99 -18.62 -44.95
N GLN A 321 83.83 -18.52 -45.60
CA GLN A 321 83.38 -17.28 -46.26
C GLN A 321 83.22 -16.10 -45.29
N LEU A 322 82.65 -16.34 -44.10
CA LEU A 322 82.55 -15.31 -43.06
C LEU A 322 83.92 -14.90 -42.50
N ASN A 323 84.85 -15.84 -42.32
CA ASN A 323 86.21 -15.52 -41.90
C ASN A 323 86.99 -14.72 -42.96
N THR A 324 86.77 -14.97 -44.25
CA THR A 324 87.38 -14.17 -45.32
C THR A 324 86.85 -12.73 -45.34
N THR A 325 85.54 -12.53 -45.19
CA THR A 325 84.94 -11.18 -45.16
C THR A 325 85.28 -10.40 -43.90
N PHE A 326 85.39 -11.06 -42.74
CA PHE A 326 85.86 -10.41 -41.52
C PHE A 326 87.35 -10.04 -41.57
N ASN A 327 88.21 -10.84 -42.21
CA ASN A 327 89.64 -10.57 -42.32
C ASN A 327 89.99 -9.41 -43.28
N GLU A 328 89.14 -9.08 -44.25
CA GLU A 328 89.30 -7.85 -45.06
C GLU A 328 89.04 -6.57 -44.23
N SER A 329 88.16 -6.62 -43.23
CA SER A 329 87.78 -5.46 -42.42
C SER A 329 88.83 -5.05 -41.38
N LEU A 330 89.65 -5.99 -40.90
CA LEU A 330 90.70 -5.73 -39.90
C LEU A 330 92.00 -5.16 -40.51
N ASN A 331 92.26 -5.40 -41.80
CA ASN A 331 93.50 -4.96 -42.47
C ASN A 331 93.54 -3.46 -42.81
N PHE A 332 92.47 -2.69 -42.59
CA PHE A 332 92.44 -1.23 -42.76
C PHE A 332 92.81 -0.45 -41.48
N ALA A 333 93.10 -1.11 -40.36
CA ALA A 333 93.21 -0.44 -39.06
C ALA A 333 94.63 -0.04 -38.62
N HIS A 334 95.68 -0.17 -39.46
CA HIS A 334 97.06 0.18 -39.07
C HIS A 334 97.88 0.87 -40.18
N GLU A 335 97.55 2.12 -40.51
CA GLU A 335 98.52 3.11 -41.02
C GLU A 335 98.45 4.39 -40.15
N LYS A 336 99.47 4.61 -39.31
CA LYS A 336 99.71 5.91 -38.68
C LYS A 336 99.95 6.98 -39.76
N LYS A 337 99.14 8.04 -39.82
CA LYS A 337 99.48 9.28 -40.56
C LYS A 337 99.45 10.51 -39.66
N LYS A 338 100.62 11.17 -39.70
CA LYS A 338 101.11 12.33 -38.97
C LYS A 338 100.25 13.59 -39.14
N ASP A 339 100.29 14.42 -38.09
CA ASP A 339 99.76 15.78 -38.01
C ASP A 339 100.41 16.70 -39.05
N ASP A 340 99.67 17.07 -40.10
CA ASP A 340 100.12 18.12 -41.05
C ASP A 340 98.97 18.92 -41.70
N LYS A 341 97.72 18.76 -41.20
CA LYS A 341 96.53 19.44 -41.78
C LYS A 341 96.03 20.65 -41.00
N PHE A 342 96.49 20.87 -39.76
CA PHE A 342 96.04 22.01 -38.95
C PHE A 342 96.66 23.37 -39.38
N SER A 343 97.93 23.40 -39.84
CA SER A 343 98.61 24.67 -40.21
C SER A 343 98.08 25.34 -41.50
N LYS A 344 97.54 24.58 -42.45
CA LYS A 344 96.98 25.13 -43.70
C LYS A 344 95.61 25.79 -43.50
N TYR A 345 94.86 25.36 -42.49
CA TYR A 345 93.49 25.84 -42.25
C TYR A 345 93.49 27.21 -41.55
N GLU A 346 94.38 27.40 -40.58
CA GLU A 346 94.56 28.70 -39.91
C GLU A 346 95.11 29.78 -40.84
N LYS A 347 96.10 29.43 -41.70
CA LYS A 347 96.62 30.36 -42.72
C LYS A 347 95.56 30.80 -43.74
N LYS A 348 94.54 29.96 -44.02
CA LYS A 348 93.45 30.27 -44.94
C LYS A 348 92.37 31.16 -44.31
N LYS A 349 92.03 30.91 -43.04
CA LYS A 349 91.14 31.78 -42.25
C LYS A 349 91.75 33.17 -42.04
N ASN A 350 93.03 33.26 -41.71
CA ASN A 350 93.69 34.55 -41.50
C ASN A 350 93.77 35.39 -42.79
N LYS A 351 93.95 34.77 -43.96
CA LYS A 351 93.93 35.48 -45.25
C LYS A 351 92.53 35.99 -45.62
N GLN A 352 91.47 35.23 -45.31
CA GLN A 352 90.09 35.67 -45.50
C GLN A 352 89.70 36.81 -44.57
N ILE A 353 90.15 36.77 -43.32
CA ILE A 353 89.92 37.84 -42.34
C ILE A 353 90.61 39.14 -42.80
N ILE A 354 91.86 39.05 -43.25
CA ILE A 354 92.60 40.21 -43.79
C ILE A 354 91.92 40.80 -45.03
N ASP A 355 91.48 39.96 -45.98
CA ASP A 355 90.72 40.42 -47.16
C ASP A 355 89.37 41.07 -46.81
N THR A 356 88.70 40.60 -45.74
CA THR A 356 87.46 41.24 -45.27
C THR A 356 87.72 42.60 -44.65
N PHE A 357 88.81 42.78 -43.89
CA PHE A 357 89.19 44.08 -43.34
C PHE A 357 89.58 45.08 -44.44
N TYR A 358 90.31 44.66 -45.48
CA TYR A 358 90.61 45.52 -46.64
C TYR A 358 89.35 45.93 -47.42
N ARG A 359 88.33 45.06 -47.49
CA ARG A 359 87.04 45.41 -48.09
C ARG A 359 86.21 46.36 -47.24
N TYR A 360 86.30 46.26 -45.91
CA TYR A 360 85.58 47.16 -45.00
C TYR A 360 86.17 48.57 -45.01
N ILE A 361 87.51 48.69 -45.00
CA ILE A 361 88.20 49.99 -45.09
C ILE A 361 87.90 50.69 -46.42
N ASN A 362 87.85 49.93 -47.54
CA ASN A 362 87.54 50.49 -48.86
C ASN A 362 86.03 50.75 -49.09
N LYS A 363 85.15 50.32 -48.18
CA LYS A 363 83.68 50.52 -48.30
C LYS A 363 83.21 51.85 -47.73
N GLU A 364 83.99 52.48 -46.85
CA GLU A 364 83.62 53.78 -46.26
C GLU A 364 83.79 54.96 -47.24
N GLU A 365 84.43 54.77 -48.41
CA GLU A 365 84.73 55.86 -49.34
C GLU A 365 83.67 56.17 -50.42
N LYS A 366 82.51 55.47 -50.49
CA LYS A 366 81.49 55.79 -51.51
C LYS A 366 80.11 56.11 -50.93
N LYS A 367 79.78 57.41 -51.00
CA LYS A 367 78.51 58.05 -50.63
C LYS A 367 77.36 57.69 -51.58
N TYR A 368 76.16 57.76 -51.00
CA TYR A 368 74.80 57.50 -51.50
C TYR A 368 74.42 58.04 -52.88
N THR A 369 73.58 57.29 -53.61
CA THR A 369 72.34 57.76 -54.24
C THR A 369 71.35 56.61 -54.42
N THR A 370 70.08 56.99 -54.44
CA THR A 370 68.84 56.23 -54.26
C THR A 370 68.34 55.45 -55.49
N ASP A 371 67.53 54.45 -55.16
CA ASP A 371 66.33 53.93 -55.84
C ASP A 371 66.38 52.88 -56.97
N GLU A 372 65.42 51.97 -56.75
CA GLU A 372 64.63 51.15 -57.67
C GLU A 372 65.19 49.85 -58.26
N TYR A 373 64.61 48.76 -57.71
CA TYR A 373 64.23 47.49 -58.34
C TYR A 373 65.04 47.01 -59.54
N LEU A 374 65.76 45.91 -59.35
CA LEU A 374 65.81 44.82 -60.32
C LEU A 374 66.17 43.50 -59.62
N ILE A 375 65.30 42.52 -59.87
CA ILE A 375 65.43 41.11 -59.52
C ILE A 375 66.79 40.59 -60.05
N SER A 376 67.62 40.08 -59.16
CA SER A 376 68.70 39.16 -59.54
C SER A 376 68.95 38.14 -58.43
N ASP A 377 68.63 36.89 -58.76
CA ASP A 377 69.39 35.69 -58.45
C ASP A 377 69.95 35.53 -57.03
N THR A 378 69.08 35.10 -56.12
CA THR A 378 69.55 34.37 -54.94
C THR A 378 70.01 32.97 -55.35
N THR A 379 71.27 32.92 -55.75
CA THR A 379 72.10 31.72 -55.76
C THR A 379 72.01 31.04 -54.39
N LYS A 380 71.22 29.96 -54.31
CA LYS A 380 71.33 28.96 -53.25
C LYS A 380 72.75 28.38 -53.32
N THR A 381 73.64 28.88 -52.48
CA THR A 381 74.91 28.22 -52.19
C THR A 381 74.61 26.91 -51.47
N GLN A 382 74.60 25.83 -52.24
CA GLN A 382 74.68 24.48 -51.72
C GLN A 382 75.97 24.36 -50.89
N LYS A 383 75.83 24.02 -49.60
CA LYS A 383 76.95 23.50 -48.82
C LYS A 383 77.45 22.24 -49.54
N LYS A 384 78.64 22.32 -50.16
CA LYS A 384 79.43 21.14 -50.55
C LYS A 384 79.89 20.44 -49.26
N THR A 385 79.14 19.43 -48.86
CA THR A 385 79.64 18.30 -48.07
C THR A 385 80.78 17.63 -48.82
N GLN A 386 81.78 17.16 -48.08
CA GLN A 386 82.87 16.34 -48.61
C GLN A 386 82.29 15.09 -49.28
N CYS A 387 82.68 14.89 -50.54
CA CYS A 387 82.39 13.70 -51.31
C CYS A 387 83.25 12.56 -50.76
N MET A 388 82.67 11.69 -49.92
CA MET A 388 83.12 10.30 -49.86
C MET A 388 82.87 9.71 -51.25
N LYS A 389 83.79 8.89 -51.77
CA LYS A 389 83.62 8.19 -53.04
C LYS A 389 82.49 7.17 -52.85
N ILE A 390 81.26 7.56 -53.19
CA ILE A 390 80.09 6.68 -53.20
C ILE A 390 80.22 5.79 -54.43
N ASN A 391 80.14 4.48 -54.24
CA ASN A 391 80.04 3.52 -55.33
C ASN A 391 78.65 3.68 -55.95
N PHE A 392 78.57 4.06 -57.22
CA PHE A 392 77.29 4.23 -57.90
C PHE A 392 76.71 2.85 -58.23
N PRO A 393 75.47 2.52 -57.78
CA PRO A 393 74.77 1.36 -58.32
C PRO A 393 74.54 1.57 -59.83
N PRO A 394 74.51 0.49 -60.64
CA PRO A 394 74.30 0.61 -62.07
C PRO A 394 72.94 1.29 -62.34
N LEU A 395 72.96 2.31 -63.21
CA LEU A 395 71.76 2.96 -63.69
C LEU A 395 71.03 2.00 -64.62
N ASP A 396 69.92 1.43 -64.15
CA ASP A 396 68.92 0.87 -65.06
C ASP A 396 68.33 2.04 -65.86
N ILE A 397 68.48 1.98 -67.18
CA ILE A 397 67.87 2.96 -68.09
C ILE A 397 66.36 2.75 -68.01
N LYS A 398 65.68 3.53 -67.16
CA LYS A 398 64.21 3.54 -67.06
C LYS A 398 63.61 4.15 -68.33
N SER A 399 62.46 3.65 -68.75
CA SER A 399 61.73 4.20 -69.89
C SER A 399 61.30 5.65 -69.61
N ASN A 400 61.28 6.52 -70.64
CA ASN A 400 60.88 7.93 -70.53
C ASN A 400 59.54 8.15 -69.79
N GLU A 401 58.63 7.16 -69.86
CA GLU A 401 57.33 7.20 -69.17
C GLU A 401 57.45 7.02 -67.65
N GLN A 402 58.38 6.19 -67.18
CA GLN A 402 58.63 5.97 -65.75
C GLN A 402 59.30 7.20 -65.11
N ASP A 403 60.19 7.86 -65.84
CA ASP A 403 60.82 9.11 -65.39
C ASP A 403 59.81 10.27 -65.32
N ALA A 404 58.86 10.33 -66.26
CA ALA A 404 57.77 11.31 -66.21
C ALA A 404 56.84 11.05 -65.01
N PHE A 405 56.54 9.78 -64.73
CA PHE A 405 55.74 9.38 -63.57
C PHE A 405 56.44 9.72 -62.25
N GLU A 406 57.74 9.43 -62.11
CA GLU A 406 58.53 9.78 -60.93
C GLU A 406 58.65 11.30 -60.75
N LYS A 407 58.81 12.08 -61.83
CA LYS A 407 58.80 13.55 -61.78
C LYS A 407 57.44 14.10 -61.33
N ASN A 408 56.34 13.53 -61.82
CA ASN A 408 54.99 13.93 -61.41
C ASN A 408 54.71 13.58 -59.94
N ILE A 409 55.16 12.42 -59.48
CA ILE A 409 55.10 12.03 -58.06
C ILE A 409 55.92 13.01 -57.21
N LEU A 410 57.13 13.37 -57.64
CA LEU A 410 57.97 14.32 -56.91
C LEU A 410 57.32 15.72 -56.86
N TYR A 411 56.70 16.16 -57.96
CA TYR A 411 55.95 17.41 -58.00
C TYR A 411 54.77 17.37 -57.02
N LEU A 412 53.98 16.31 -57.02
CA LEU A 412 52.87 16.12 -56.08
C LEU A 412 53.37 16.11 -54.63
N GLN A 413 54.48 15.44 -54.36
CA GLN A 413 55.10 15.40 -53.03
C GLN A 413 55.55 16.79 -52.57
N ASN A 414 56.12 17.61 -53.48
CA ASN A 414 56.53 18.98 -53.16
C ASN A 414 55.33 19.89 -52.90
N VAL A 415 54.23 19.74 -53.66
CA VAL A 415 52.99 20.48 -53.43
C VAL A 415 52.37 20.11 -52.09
N LEU A 416 52.32 18.81 -51.75
CA LEU A 416 51.80 18.35 -50.46
C LEU A 416 52.65 18.84 -49.28
N ARG A 417 53.99 18.81 -49.41
CA ARG A 417 54.90 19.37 -48.39
C ARG A 417 54.72 20.88 -48.23
N GLY A 418 54.61 21.61 -49.33
CA GLY A 418 54.37 23.07 -49.30
C GLY A 418 53.03 23.42 -48.64
N LYS A 419 51.96 22.69 -48.97
CA LYS A 419 50.64 22.88 -48.38
C LYS A 419 50.59 22.53 -46.89
N ALA A 420 51.30 21.48 -46.47
CA ALA A 420 51.44 21.13 -45.06
C ALA A 420 52.16 22.22 -44.25
N ILE A 421 53.24 22.81 -44.81
CA ILE A 421 53.94 23.94 -44.17
C ILE A 421 53.03 25.17 -44.08
N GLN A 422 52.25 25.46 -45.12
CA GLN A 422 51.27 26.56 -45.09
C GLN A 422 50.17 26.32 -44.06
N MET A 423 49.65 25.11 -43.92
CA MET A 423 48.69 24.75 -42.86
C MET A 423 49.31 24.97 -41.48
N LEU A 424 50.51 24.44 -41.21
CA LEU A 424 51.19 24.64 -39.94
C LEU A 424 51.42 26.12 -39.63
N MET A 425 51.73 26.93 -40.65
CA MET A 425 51.89 28.37 -40.48
C MET A 425 50.54 29.07 -40.17
N ASN A 426 49.45 28.64 -40.80
CA ASN A 426 48.12 29.19 -40.52
C ASN A 426 47.61 28.76 -39.15
N ASP A 427 47.79 27.50 -38.75
CA ASP A 427 47.48 26.99 -37.41
C ASP A 427 48.26 27.76 -36.34
N GLY A 428 49.54 28.07 -36.61
CA GLY A 428 50.35 28.94 -35.76
C GLY A 428 49.79 30.37 -35.68
N LYS A 429 49.36 30.96 -36.79
CA LYS A 429 48.73 32.28 -36.80
C LYS A 429 47.40 32.31 -36.04
N GLU A 430 46.58 31.27 -36.17
CA GLU A 430 45.33 31.13 -35.43
C GLU A 430 45.60 30.96 -33.93
N SER A 431 46.58 30.13 -33.56
CA SER A 431 46.98 29.93 -32.16
C SER A 431 47.49 31.19 -31.48
N TYR A 432 48.09 32.11 -32.24
CA TYR A 432 48.56 33.42 -31.75
C TYR A 432 47.63 34.57 -32.14
N SER A 433 46.42 34.31 -32.63
CA SER A 433 45.47 35.34 -33.06
C SER A 433 45.13 36.30 -31.92
N ASP A 434 44.83 35.75 -30.74
CA ASP A 434 44.47 36.50 -29.54
C ASP A 434 45.62 37.41 -29.10
N LEU A 435 46.85 36.89 -29.06
CA LEU A 435 48.05 37.66 -28.75
C LEU A 435 48.32 38.76 -29.78
N ILE A 436 48.10 38.48 -31.07
CA ILE A 436 48.23 39.48 -32.14
C ILE A 436 47.17 40.57 -31.98
N GLU A 437 45.94 40.22 -31.59
CA GLU A 437 44.86 41.16 -31.33
C GLU A 437 45.12 42.01 -30.09
N GLU A 438 45.62 41.41 -29.01
CA GLU A 438 46.10 42.10 -27.81
C GLU A 438 47.23 43.08 -28.15
N LEU A 439 48.27 42.64 -28.88
CA LEU A 439 49.37 43.52 -29.29
C LEU A 439 48.90 44.67 -30.19
N LYS A 440 47.95 44.41 -31.10
CA LYS A 440 47.29 45.46 -31.88
C LYS A 440 46.43 46.39 -31.02
N ALA A 441 45.80 45.88 -29.96
CA ALA A 441 45.04 46.70 -29.01
C ALA A 441 45.98 47.58 -28.17
N TYR A 442 47.12 47.06 -27.71
CA TYR A 442 48.17 47.84 -27.03
C TYR A 442 48.76 48.92 -27.93
N GLU A 443 49.04 48.62 -29.19
CA GLU A 443 49.51 49.62 -30.17
C GLU A 443 48.46 50.73 -30.41
N LYS A 444 47.16 50.40 -30.33
CA LYS A 444 46.06 51.38 -30.37
C LYS A 444 45.94 52.18 -29.07
N ILE A 445 46.19 51.59 -27.90
CA ILE A 445 46.15 52.25 -26.59
C ILE A 445 47.14 53.41 -26.50
N ASP A 446 48.33 53.27 -27.10
CA ASP A 446 49.34 54.33 -27.15
C ASP A 446 48.96 55.49 -28.10
N GLN A 447 47.97 55.29 -28.99
CA GLN A 447 47.51 56.28 -29.97
C GLN A 447 46.27 57.07 -29.52
N TYR A 448 45.57 56.64 -28.47
CA TYR A 448 44.34 57.28 -28.01
C TYR A 448 44.61 58.55 -27.18
N SER A 449 43.93 59.64 -27.53
CA SER A 449 44.00 60.91 -26.78
C SER A 449 43.18 60.81 -25.47
N LEU A 450 43.47 61.64 -24.47
CA LEU A 450 42.75 61.70 -23.17
C LEU A 450 41.21 61.69 -23.31
N ARG A 451 40.69 62.19 -24.44
CA ARG A 451 39.28 62.27 -24.77
C ARG A 451 38.60 60.92 -25.07
N GLU A 452 39.34 59.93 -25.56
CA GLU A 452 38.81 58.59 -25.85
C GLU A 452 38.79 57.71 -24.59
N LYS A 453 39.70 57.94 -23.64
CA LYS A 453 39.65 57.32 -22.31
C LYS A 453 38.40 57.76 -21.53
N GLU A 454 38.07 59.05 -21.59
CA GLU A 454 36.82 59.56 -20.99
C GLU A 454 35.54 59.01 -21.64
N LEU A 455 35.59 58.65 -22.94
CA LEU A 455 34.46 58.02 -23.62
C LEU A 455 34.28 56.57 -23.17
N PHE A 456 35.36 55.80 -23.09
CA PHE A 456 35.33 54.42 -22.62
C PHE A 456 34.87 54.31 -21.14
N GLU A 457 35.30 55.23 -20.28
CA GLU A 457 34.81 55.30 -18.90
C GLU A 457 33.31 55.63 -18.83
N LYS A 458 32.81 56.48 -19.74
CA LYS A 458 31.37 56.77 -19.82
C LYS A 458 30.57 55.57 -20.33
N GLU A 459 31.09 54.84 -21.31
CA GLU A 459 30.47 53.61 -21.82
C GLU A 459 30.36 52.55 -20.72
N ASN A 460 31.44 52.30 -19.97
CA ASN A 460 31.40 51.37 -18.83
C ASN A 460 30.41 51.82 -17.74
N LEU A 461 30.33 53.12 -17.45
CA LEU A 461 29.35 53.64 -16.50
C LEU A 461 27.91 53.52 -17.00
N GLU A 462 27.67 53.57 -18.31
CA GLU A 462 26.36 53.31 -18.91
C GLU A 462 25.99 51.83 -18.86
N GLU A 463 26.95 50.94 -19.09
CA GLU A 463 26.78 49.50 -18.97
C GLU A 463 26.40 49.08 -17.54
N ILE A 464 27.13 49.59 -16.53
CA ILE A 464 26.83 49.36 -15.11
C ILE A 464 25.43 49.89 -14.73
N LYS A 465 25.00 51.01 -15.31
CA LYS A 465 23.63 51.52 -15.09
C LYS A 465 22.61 50.59 -15.70
N ILE A 466 22.82 50.11 -16.93
CA ILE A 466 21.92 49.17 -17.61
C ILE A 466 21.79 47.89 -16.79
N ASP A 467 22.89 47.36 -16.28
CA ASP A 467 22.88 46.18 -15.39
C ASP A 467 22.11 46.45 -14.10
N SER A 468 22.30 47.62 -13.47
CA SER A 468 21.52 47.98 -12.28
C SER A 468 20.01 48.09 -12.56
N TYR A 469 19.61 48.53 -13.75
CA TYR A 469 18.21 48.56 -14.16
C TYR A 469 17.67 47.16 -14.45
N LEU A 470 18.47 46.30 -15.08
CA LEU A 470 18.13 44.91 -15.32
C LEU A 470 17.94 44.14 -14.00
N GLU A 471 18.85 44.28 -13.05
CA GLU A 471 18.73 43.68 -11.72
C GLU A 471 17.48 44.16 -10.98
N ASN A 472 17.14 45.45 -11.08
CA ASN A 472 15.91 45.98 -10.48
C ASN A 472 14.64 45.40 -11.11
N VAL A 473 14.61 45.24 -12.45
CA VAL A 473 13.47 44.64 -13.15
C VAL A 473 13.36 43.15 -12.82
N GLN A 474 14.48 42.43 -12.82
CA GLN A 474 14.53 41.02 -12.43
C GLN A 474 14.11 40.83 -10.97
N GLY A 475 14.59 41.68 -10.05
CA GLY A 475 14.23 41.66 -8.64
C GLY A 475 12.73 41.87 -8.42
N LYS A 476 12.11 42.80 -9.15
CA LYS A 476 10.64 42.99 -9.12
C LYS A 476 9.90 41.74 -9.59
N TYR A 477 10.33 41.17 -10.72
CA TYR A 477 9.69 39.95 -11.24
C TYR A 477 9.84 38.76 -10.29
N ILE A 478 11.02 38.58 -9.69
CA ILE A 478 11.27 37.54 -8.68
C ILE A 478 10.40 37.77 -7.45
N SER A 479 10.26 39.00 -6.98
CA SER A 479 9.41 39.32 -5.83
C SER A 479 7.93 39.04 -6.13
N GLU A 480 7.44 39.45 -7.30
CA GLU A 480 6.07 39.18 -7.74
C GLU A 480 5.82 37.68 -7.88
N LEU A 481 6.79 36.95 -8.43
CA LEU A 481 6.71 35.49 -8.58
C LEU A 481 6.69 34.80 -7.20
N LEU A 482 7.57 35.20 -6.28
CA LEU A 482 7.58 34.66 -4.91
C LEU A 482 6.27 34.96 -4.17
N ASP A 483 5.74 36.17 -4.29
CA ASP A 483 4.44 36.53 -3.70
C ASP A 483 3.30 35.70 -4.33
N SER A 484 3.33 35.49 -5.65
CA SER A 484 2.33 34.65 -6.32
C SER A 484 2.39 33.19 -5.84
N LEU A 485 3.60 32.63 -5.72
CA LEU A 485 3.81 31.27 -5.21
C LEU A 485 3.43 31.14 -3.74
N SER A 486 3.69 32.16 -2.93
CA SER A 486 3.28 32.19 -1.52
C SER A 486 1.76 32.18 -1.40
N ASN A 487 1.07 33.00 -2.19
CA ASN A 487 -0.39 33.03 -2.22
C ASN A 487 -1.00 31.72 -2.75
N GLU A 488 -0.39 31.10 -3.77
CA GLU A 488 -0.83 29.77 -4.23
C GLU A 488 -0.62 28.70 -3.15
N LEU A 489 0.50 28.73 -2.43
CA LEU A 489 0.77 27.81 -1.34
C LEU A 489 -0.27 27.94 -0.22
N GLU A 490 -0.62 29.16 0.18
CA GLU A 490 -1.70 29.38 1.15
C GLU A 490 -3.05 28.84 0.64
N LYS A 491 -3.39 29.09 -0.63
CA LYS A 491 -4.60 28.52 -1.24
C LYS A 491 -4.58 26.99 -1.21
N TYR A 492 -3.46 26.35 -1.50
CA TYR A 492 -3.33 24.88 -1.41
C TYR A 492 -3.54 24.36 0.01
N GLU A 493 -3.05 25.07 1.02
CA GLU A 493 -3.29 24.70 2.42
C GLU A 493 -4.77 24.84 2.80
N GLU A 494 -5.42 25.90 2.35
CA GLU A 494 -6.85 26.14 2.55
C GLU A 494 -7.70 25.08 1.86
N GLU A 495 -7.42 24.76 0.59
CA GLU A 495 -8.08 23.70 -0.14
C GLU A 495 -7.95 22.35 0.59
N ARG A 496 -6.77 22.06 1.16
CA ARG A 496 -6.55 20.85 1.94
C ARG A 496 -7.39 20.84 3.22
N LYS A 497 -7.51 21.97 3.92
CA LYS A 497 -8.38 22.12 5.10
C LYS A 497 -9.85 21.91 4.73
N ILE A 498 -10.31 22.54 3.63
CA ILE A 498 -11.67 22.39 3.12
C ILE A 498 -11.96 20.94 2.72
N ALA A 499 -11.02 20.27 2.05
CA ALA A 499 -11.18 18.87 1.65
C ALA A 499 -11.36 17.93 2.87
N VAL A 500 -10.67 18.21 3.98
CA VAL A 500 -10.85 17.47 5.24
C VAL A 500 -12.25 17.74 5.81
N LEU A 501 -12.70 19.00 5.84
CA LEU A 501 -14.05 19.36 6.30
C LEU A 501 -15.15 18.71 5.45
N VAL A 502 -15.00 18.68 4.13
CA VAL A 502 -15.94 18.02 3.22
C VAL A 502 -16.01 16.52 3.51
N LYS A 503 -14.87 15.84 3.68
CA LYS A 503 -14.85 14.41 4.07
C LYS A 503 -15.54 14.15 5.41
N TYR A 504 -15.36 15.05 6.37
CA TYR A 504 -16.04 14.96 7.66
C TYR A 504 -17.57 15.14 7.49
N ALA A 505 -18.00 16.13 6.72
CA ALA A 505 -19.41 16.38 6.42
C ALA A 505 -20.07 15.20 5.67
N GLU A 506 -19.38 14.60 4.70
CA GLU A 506 -19.85 13.40 4.01
C GLU A 506 -20.02 12.21 4.97
N ARG A 507 -19.07 12.02 5.88
CA ARG A 507 -19.15 10.96 6.91
C ARG A 507 -20.36 11.19 7.82
N GLU A 508 -20.55 12.40 8.31
CA GLU A 508 -21.72 12.79 9.11
C GLU A 508 -23.03 12.57 8.37
N ARG A 509 -23.10 12.96 7.09
CA ARG A 509 -24.26 12.72 6.23
C ARG A 509 -24.55 11.23 6.09
N ARG A 510 -23.56 10.40 5.75
CA ARG A 510 -23.72 8.94 5.65
C ARG A 510 -24.17 8.33 6.97
N LEU A 511 -23.65 8.80 8.10
CA LEU A 511 -24.05 8.33 9.43
C LEU A 511 -25.51 8.66 9.74
N LYS A 512 -25.97 9.87 9.38
CA LYS A 512 -27.39 10.27 9.50
C LYS A 512 -28.28 9.44 8.58
N GLU A 513 -27.88 9.24 7.33
CA GLU A 513 -28.61 8.41 6.37
C GLU A 513 -28.71 6.95 6.85
N CYS A 514 -27.65 6.39 7.44
CA CYS A 514 -27.68 5.04 8.02
C CYS A 514 -28.61 4.95 9.22
N LYS A 515 -28.59 5.95 10.12
CA LYS A 515 -29.49 6.03 11.26
C LYS A 515 -30.95 6.15 10.82
N GLU A 516 -31.22 6.99 9.83
CA GLU A 516 -32.56 7.18 9.29
C GLU A 516 -33.06 5.93 8.57
N LYS A 517 -32.21 5.26 7.77
CA LYS A 517 -32.53 3.96 7.16
C LYS A 517 -32.84 2.90 8.22
N GLY A 518 -32.06 2.84 9.31
CA GLY A 518 -32.34 1.93 10.43
C GLY A 518 -33.69 2.23 11.10
N LYS A 519 -34.02 3.51 11.31
CA LYS A 519 -35.34 3.92 11.82
C LYS A 519 -36.47 3.55 10.86
N ARG A 520 -36.32 3.83 9.56
CA ARG A 520 -37.33 3.50 8.54
C ARG A 520 -37.55 1.99 8.43
N GLN A 521 -36.49 1.19 8.52
CA GLN A 521 -36.61 -0.26 8.50
C GLN A 521 -37.36 -0.79 9.73
N ALA A 522 -37.06 -0.26 10.92
CA ALA A 522 -37.78 -0.61 12.14
C ALA A 522 -39.26 -0.19 12.06
N GLU A 523 -39.55 1.00 11.53
CA GLU A 523 -40.92 1.47 11.32
C GLU A 523 -41.67 0.62 10.30
N PHE A 524 -41.03 0.24 9.19
CA PHE A 524 -41.64 -0.62 8.18
C PHE A 524 -42.00 -1.99 8.75
N LEU A 525 -41.10 -2.61 9.51
CA LEU A 525 -41.39 -3.87 10.22
C LEU A 525 -42.50 -3.72 11.26
N LEU A 526 -42.60 -2.57 11.92
CA LEU A 526 -43.69 -2.31 12.85
C LEU A 526 -45.03 -2.23 12.10
N ARG A 527 -45.08 -1.47 11.00
CA ARG A 527 -46.27 -1.35 10.14
C ARG A 527 -46.70 -2.70 9.58
N GLU A 528 -45.78 -3.51 9.07
CA GLU A 528 -46.11 -4.86 8.58
C GLU A 528 -46.73 -5.75 9.68
N LYS A 529 -46.21 -5.64 10.92
CA LYS A 529 -46.79 -6.36 12.06
C LYS A 529 -48.16 -5.82 12.43
N GLU A 530 -48.33 -4.50 12.45
CA GLU A 530 -49.60 -3.84 12.74
C GLU A 530 -50.66 -4.21 11.69
N ASP A 531 -50.31 -4.21 10.41
CA ASP A 531 -51.18 -4.61 9.30
C ASP A 531 -51.58 -6.09 9.40
N TYR A 532 -50.62 -6.97 9.76
CA TYR A 532 -50.89 -8.39 9.99
C TYR A 532 -51.89 -8.57 11.14
N LEU A 533 -51.64 -7.93 12.28
CA LEU A 533 -52.53 -7.99 13.46
C LEU A 533 -53.91 -7.42 13.14
N PHE A 534 -53.98 -6.31 12.39
CA PHE A 534 -55.23 -5.71 11.98
C PHE A 534 -56.04 -6.68 11.10
N ASN A 535 -55.40 -7.31 10.11
CA ASN A 535 -56.06 -8.29 9.24
C ASN A 535 -56.56 -9.50 10.03
N GLU A 536 -55.79 -9.99 10.99
CA GLU A 536 -56.20 -11.11 11.86
C GLU A 536 -57.39 -10.72 12.75
N ILE A 537 -57.35 -9.55 13.39
CA ILE A 537 -58.45 -9.02 14.20
C ILE A 537 -59.70 -8.82 13.35
N MET A 538 -59.58 -8.29 12.13
CA MET A 538 -60.71 -8.13 11.22
C MET A 538 -61.27 -9.48 10.76
N GLY A 539 -60.39 -10.47 10.50
CA GLY A 539 -60.78 -11.84 10.21
C GLY A 539 -61.60 -12.45 11.35
N LEU A 540 -61.12 -12.33 12.59
CA LEU A 540 -61.83 -12.81 13.79
C LEU A 540 -63.15 -12.07 14.02
N ASN A 541 -63.16 -10.75 13.88
CA ASN A 541 -64.38 -9.95 14.03
C ASN A 541 -65.43 -10.34 12.99
N ASN A 542 -65.03 -10.50 11.72
CA ASN A 542 -65.94 -10.96 10.67
C ASN A 542 -66.47 -12.36 10.96
N GLN A 543 -65.60 -13.30 11.35
CA GLN A 543 -66.03 -14.65 11.76
C GLN A 543 -67.00 -14.62 12.95
N THR A 544 -66.77 -13.72 13.91
CA THR A 544 -67.64 -13.57 15.09
C THR A 544 -68.99 -12.99 14.70
N VAL A 545 -69.00 -11.97 13.84
CA VAL A 545 -70.22 -11.38 13.28
C VAL A 545 -70.98 -12.42 12.47
N ASP A 546 -70.31 -13.17 11.60
CA ASP A 546 -70.92 -14.21 10.78
C ASP A 546 -71.51 -15.33 11.65
N SER A 547 -70.79 -15.79 12.68
CA SER A 547 -71.30 -16.79 13.63
C SER A 547 -72.53 -16.28 14.38
N TYR A 548 -72.52 -15.02 14.80
CA TYR A 548 -73.66 -14.42 15.50
C TYR A 548 -74.88 -14.26 14.59
N LEU A 549 -74.67 -13.85 13.33
CA LEU A 549 -75.73 -13.77 12.33
C LEU A 549 -76.28 -15.15 11.99
N GLU A 550 -75.41 -16.16 11.85
CA GLU A 550 -75.81 -17.54 11.60
C GLU A 550 -76.65 -18.10 12.76
N ASP A 551 -76.32 -17.79 14.01
CA ASP A 551 -77.11 -18.19 15.17
C ASP A 551 -78.50 -17.54 15.17
N ILE A 552 -78.58 -16.24 14.86
CA ILE A 552 -79.87 -15.53 14.75
C ILE A 552 -80.70 -16.12 13.61
N LEU A 553 -80.10 -16.31 12.43
CA LEU A 553 -80.77 -16.86 11.26
C LEU A 553 -81.23 -18.29 11.53
N SER A 554 -80.37 -19.14 12.10
CA SER A 554 -80.71 -20.50 12.49
C SER A 554 -81.85 -20.54 13.50
N LYS A 555 -81.86 -19.63 14.49
CA LYS A 555 -82.96 -19.53 15.44
C LYS A 555 -84.26 -19.11 14.76
N ALA A 556 -84.22 -18.10 13.90
CA ALA A 556 -85.39 -17.62 13.15
C ALA A 556 -85.94 -18.71 12.19
N ILE A 557 -85.06 -19.43 11.48
CA ILE A 557 -85.41 -20.55 10.61
C ILE A 557 -86.02 -21.69 11.44
N ASN A 558 -85.45 -22.01 12.61
CA ASN A 558 -85.99 -23.03 13.50
C ASN A 558 -87.36 -22.65 14.07
N ASP A 559 -87.57 -21.39 14.44
CA ASP A 559 -88.86 -20.93 14.96
C ASP A 559 -89.93 -20.92 13.85
N ALA A 560 -89.60 -20.41 12.66
CA ALA A 560 -90.50 -20.43 11.51
C ALA A 560 -90.83 -21.86 11.04
N SER A 561 -89.83 -22.74 10.99
CA SER A 561 -90.06 -24.15 10.61
C SER A 561 -90.86 -24.90 11.67
N ARG A 562 -90.69 -24.61 12.97
CA ARG A 562 -91.55 -25.14 14.03
C ARG A 562 -92.99 -24.66 13.87
N GLU A 563 -93.21 -23.37 13.62
CA GLU A 563 -94.55 -22.84 13.37
C GLU A 563 -95.20 -23.49 12.15
N GLU A 564 -94.48 -23.61 11.03
CA GLU A 564 -94.98 -24.25 9.82
C GLU A 564 -95.29 -25.74 10.05
N ALA A 565 -94.42 -26.46 10.78
CA ALA A 565 -94.64 -27.85 11.17
C ALA A 565 -95.87 -27.99 12.07
N LEU A 566 -96.09 -27.08 13.02
CA LEU A 566 -97.28 -27.04 13.87
C LEU A 566 -98.55 -26.76 13.06
N ILE A 567 -98.51 -25.83 12.10
CA ILE A 567 -99.65 -25.56 11.22
C ILE A 567 -99.96 -26.78 10.36
N ARG A 568 -98.94 -27.43 9.75
CA ARG A 568 -99.13 -28.63 8.93
C ARG A 568 -99.66 -29.81 9.75
N THR A 569 -99.14 -30.03 10.96
CA THR A 569 -99.62 -31.09 11.85
C THR A 569 -101.04 -30.83 12.31
N LYS A 570 -101.41 -29.60 12.68
CA LYS A 570 -102.80 -29.22 13.00
C LYS A 570 -103.74 -29.46 11.82
N LYS A 571 -103.37 -29.05 10.60
CA LYS A 571 -104.16 -29.31 9.39
C LYS A 571 -104.34 -30.82 9.13
N LYS A 572 -103.26 -31.61 9.26
CA LYS A 572 -103.34 -33.08 9.14
C LYS A 572 -104.20 -33.70 10.24
N ALA A 573 -104.11 -33.22 11.47
CA ALA A 573 -104.93 -33.69 12.59
C ALA A 573 -106.41 -33.36 12.37
N GLN A 574 -106.74 -32.17 11.86
CA GLN A 574 -108.10 -31.80 11.47
C GLN A 574 -108.65 -32.71 10.37
N GLN A 575 -107.86 -32.94 9.30
CA GLN A 575 -108.23 -33.90 8.24
C GLN A 575 -108.47 -35.31 8.80
N LEU A 576 -107.63 -35.75 9.75
CA LEU A 576 -107.80 -37.05 10.40
C LEU A 576 -109.03 -37.07 11.31
N ASN A 577 -109.34 -35.96 11.99
CA ASN A 577 -110.53 -35.84 12.81
C ASN A 577 -111.80 -35.83 11.97
N GLU A 578 -111.81 -35.16 10.81
CA GLU A 578 -112.91 -35.22 9.83
C GLU A 578 -113.11 -36.65 9.31
N ILE A 579 -112.03 -37.37 9.03
CA ILE A 579 -112.08 -38.80 8.66
C ILE A 579 -112.62 -39.63 9.83
N TYR A 580 -112.17 -39.38 11.06
CA TYR A 580 -112.64 -40.05 12.27
C TYR A 580 -114.14 -39.82 12.49
N ASP A 581 -114.62 -38.58 12.44
CA ASP A 581 -116.02 -38.21 12.60
C ASP A 581 -116.91 -38.84 11.50
N SER A 582 -116.35 -39.03 10.30
CA SER A 582 -117.04 -39.77 9.21
C SER A 582 -117.11 -41.27 9.44
N LEU A 583 -116.12 -41.85 10.15
CA LEU A 583 -116.06 -43.27 10.53
C LEU A 583 -116.87 -43.58 11.79
N ASP A 584 -117.00 -42.63 12.71
CA ASP A 584 -117.72 -42.78 13.99
C ASP A 584 -119.24 -42.88 13.83
N ASN A 585 -119.73 -42.84 12.58
CA ASN A 585 -121.11 -43.12 12.25
C ASN A 585 -121.23 -44.45 11.50
N LYS A 586 -121.63 -45.48 12.25
CA LYS A 586 -122.23 -46.78 11.82
C LYS A 586 -121.28 -47.99 11.82
N ASN A 587 -121.10 -48.61 13.01
CA ASN A 587 -121.09 -50.06 13.31
C ASN A 587 -120.01 -50.45 14.35
N ASP A 588 -120.44 -50.86 15.55
CA ASP A 588 -119.57 -51.23 16.70
C ASP A 588 -118.55 -52.35 16.41
N GLU A 589 -118.84 -53.25 15.47
CA GLU A 589 -117.93 -54.34 15.09
C GLU A 589 -116.76 -53.86 14.21
N ASN A 590 -116.95 -52.79 13.43
CA ASN A 590 -115.85 -52.16 12.69
C ASN A 590 -114.91 -51.42 13.64
N ASN A 591 -115.45 -50.79 14.68
CA ASN A 591 -114.64 -50.09 15.69
C ASN A 591 -113.68 -51.03 16.43
N LYS A 592 -114.09 -52.28 16.75
CA LYS A 592 -113.18 -53.28 17.34
C LYS A 592 -112.05 -53.70 16.42
N ARG A 593 -112.30 -53.84 15.11
CA ARG A 593 -111.25 -54.14 14.11
C ARG A 593 -110.31 -52.96 13.94
N ILE A 594 -110.84 -51.74 13.88
CA ILE A 594 -110.05 -50.51 13.79
C ILE A 594 -109.16 -50.34 15.02
N VAL A 595 -109.67 -50.59 16.24
CA VAL A 595 -108.85 -50.54 17.47
C VAL A 595 -107.73 -51.59 17.44
N LYS A 596 -107.99 -52.80 16.96
CA LYS A 596 -106.94 -53.83 16.78
C LYS A 596 -105.87 -53.36 15.79
N ASP A 597 -106.27 -52.77 14.67
CA ASP A 597 -105.34 -52.24 13.67
C ASP A 597 -104.61 -50.98 14.16
N LEU A 598 -105.23 -50.15 14.99
CA LEU A 598 -104.63 -48.97 15.61
C LEU A 598 -103.56 -49.37 16.64
N VAL A 599 -103.88 -50.36 17.47
CA VAL A 599 -102.94 -50.92 18.45
C VAL A 599 -101.78 -51.60 17.73
N GLY A 600 -102.08 -52.42 16.72
CA GLY A 600 -101.09 -53.17 15.94
C GLY A 600 -100.15 -52.30 15.11
N ASN A 601 -100.68 -51.33 14.37
CA ASN A 601 -99.90 -50.56 13.39
C ASN A 601 -99.36 -49.24 13.95
N PHE A 602 -99.99 -48.64 14.96
CA PHE A 602 -99.57 -47.32 15.48
C PHE A 602 -99.04 -47.39 16.90
N ILE A 603 -99.73 -48.05 17.85
CA ILE A 603 -99.32 -48.00 19.27
C ILE A 603 -98.10 -48.88 19.52
N ILE A 604 -98.10 -50.13 19.06
CA ILE A 604 -96.95 -51.04 19.26
C ILE A 604 -95.69 -50.48 18.58
N PRO A 605 -95.70 -50.07 17.30
CA PRO A 605 -94.50 -49.51 16.66
C PRO A 605 -94.06 -48.17 17.26
N TYR A 606 -94.98 -47.33 17.75
CA TYR A 606 -94.62 -46.08 18.41
C TYR A 606 -93.93 -46.34 19.75
N VAL A 607 -94.45 -47.26 20.56
CA VAL A 607 -93.83 -47.65 21.83
C VAL A 607 -92.48 -48.31 21.59
N ASP A 608 -92.36 -49.18 20.58
CA ASP A 608 -91.08 -49.78 20.21
C ASP A 608 -90.07 -48.74 19.71
N LYS A 609 -90.51 -47.74 18.95
CA LYS A 609 -89.67 -46.62 18.50
C LYS A 609 -89.24 -45.74 19.67
N GLN A 610 -90.14 -45.45 20.61
CA GLN A 610 -89.84 -44.68 21.80
C GLN A 610 -88.84 -45.43 22.69
N ARG A 611 -89.05 -46.74 22.87
CA ARG A 611 -88.13 -47.63 23.58
C ARG A 611 -86.77 -47.71 22.88
N GLY A 612 -86.74 -47.79 21.55
CA GLY A 612 -85.52 -47.74 20.75
C GLY A 612 -84.75 -46.43 20.93
N ALA A 613 -85.45 -45.29 20.89
CA ALA A 613 -84.83 -43.98 21.13
C ALA A 613 -84.28 -43.83 22.56
N GLU A 614 -84.97 -44.38 23.57
CA GLU A 614 -84.46 -44.43 24.94
C GLU A 614 -83.20 -45.32 25.05
N PHE A 615 -83.17 -46.46 24.34
CA PHE A 615 -81.98 -47.30 24.25
C PHE A 615 -80.80 -46.59 23.59
N ASP A 616 -81.02 -45.92 22.45
CA ASP A 616 -79.97 -45.16 21.75
C ASP A 616 -79.40 -44.04 22.64
N LEU A 617 -80.26 -43.35 23.40
CA LEU A 617 -79.86 -42.29 24.32
C LEU A 617 -79.06 -42.85 25.50
N LEU A 618 -79.47 -43.99 26.05
CA LEU A 618 -78.71 -44.72 27.07
C LEU A 618 -77.34 -45.17 26.53
N GLU A 619 -77.29 -45.64 25.29
CA GLU A 619 -76.06 -46.07 24.63
C GLU A 619 -75.10 -44.90 24.36
N GLN A 620 -75.62 -43.75 23.91
CA GLN A 620 -74.84 -42.52 23.79
C GLN A 620 -74.28 -42.05 25.14
N LYS A 621 -75.09 -42.09 26.21
CA LYS A 621 -74.61 -41.77 27.57
C LYS A 621 -73.50 -42.73 27.98
N LYS A 622 -73.68 -44.04 27.77
CA LYS A 622 -72.65 -45.04 28.05
C LYS A 622 -71.36 -44.77 27.26
N ASN A 623 -71.46 -44.47 25.97
CA ASN A 623 -70.31 -44.15 25.11
C ASN A 623 -69.59 -42.88 25.57
N ASN A 624 -70.33 -41.84 25.99
CA ASN A 624 -69.74 -40.63 26.55
C ASN A 624 -69.03 -40.89 27.88
N TYR A 625 -69.59 -41.72 28.76
CA TYR A 625 -68.91 -42.14 30.00
C TYR A 625 -67.63 -42.94 29.71
N VAL A 626 -67.67 -43.87 28.75
CA VAL A 626 -66.49 -44.64 28.34
C VAL A 626 -65.43 -43.73 27.73
N SER A 627 -65.82 -42.77 26.89
CA SER A 627 -64.92 -41.78 26.31
C SER A 627 -64.26 -40.92 27.39
N ASN A 628 -65.03 -40.41 28.35
CA ASN A 628 -64.50 -39.64 29.48
C ASN A 628 -63.57 -40.48 30.38
N PHE A 629 -63.89 -41.77 30.60
CA PHE A 629 -63.02 -42.67 31.35
C PHE A 629 -61.70 -42.92 30.60
N ALA A 630 -61.76 -43.13 29.28
CA ALA A 630 -60.57 -43.32 28.46
C ALA A 630 -59.67 -42.09 28.43
N THR A 631 -60.24 -40.88 28.30
CA THR A 631 -59.46 -39.64 28.35
C THR A 631 -58.81 -39.46 29.71
N GLN A 632 -59.53 -39.66 30.81
CA GLN A 632 -58.95 -39.61 32.17
C GLN A 632 -57.80 -40.60 32.36
N HIS A 633 -57.94 -41.83 31.88
CA HIS A 633 -56.90 -42.84 31.96
C HIS A 633 -55.67 -42.50 31.10
N VAL A 634 -55.86 -41.93 29.91
CA VAL A 634 -54.76 -41.42 29.06
C VAL A 634 -54.06 -40.25 29.75
N PHE A 635 -54.80 -39.29 30.31
CA PHE A 635 -54.21 -38.19 31.07
C PHE A 635 -53.42 -38.67 32.30
N SER A 636 -53.93 -39.67 33.03
CA SER A 636 -53.20 -40.29 34.15
C SER A 636 -51.89 -40.94 33.71
N LYS A 637 -51.90 -41.68 32.58
CA LYS A 637 -50.68 -42.30 32.03
C LYS A 637 -49.68 -41.29 31.50
N ILE A 638 -50.15 -40.18 30.91
CA ILE A 638 -49.27 -39.08 30.49
C ILE A 638 -48.62 -38.45 31.72
N ASN A 639 -49.37 -38.23 32.81
CA ASN A 639 -48.83 -37.69 34.05
C ASN A 639 -47.89 -38.65 34.80
N GLU A 640 -47.99 -39.96 34.60
CA GLU A 640 -47.00 -40.94 35.11
C GLU A 640 -45.74 -41.03 34.23
N ALA A 641 -45.84 -40.66 32.95
CA ALA A 641 -44.74 -40.71 31.99
C ALA A 641 -43.88 -39.43 31.95
N PHE A 642 -44.43 -38.31 32.43
CA PHE A 642 -43.70 -37.06 32.72
C PHE A 642 -43.22 -37.03 34.17
#